data_AF-A0A5C7QC23-F1
#
_entry.id   AF-A0A5C7QC23-F1
#
_cell.length_a   1.000
_cell.length_b   1.000
_cell.length_c   1.000
_cell.angle_alpha   90.00
_cell.angle_beta   90.00
_cell.angle_gamma   90.00
#
_symmetry.space_group_name_H-M   'P 1'
#
loop_
_entity.id
_entity.type
_entity.pdbx_description
1 polymer ?
#
loop_
_entity_poly.entity_id
_entity_poly.type
_entity_poly.pdbx_seq_one_letter_code
_entity_poly.pdbx_strand_id
1 'polypeptide(L)'
;MHPLPPAATDDVEAAGPQTRLRRLRALNAEAETTLDRNLLEARALALQSESLARELGANGELALSLLVQGKVCFFEEQIDEALQLGQRAAELAESEGHPGVLAKVLSGLGAMWATLGLGEQALPHLESAAEQLAGSPDAAGLALVQSLLGGVLAQSGQPERGRVQLEQALTSFTQLGIANRAREARHNLACLANLQGRHATALAMSDISSAEALRCGDWMHAHIEATACDALVGLGRADEAVQRARRAIEETPDRNRGDYDLSLALGRAELADGRIDDAEASLRHALGLLERGGRPDDPLLFEALAEVQRRRGDEAGALELSARALQAQQAGHGGSEETLRWRLKALQAGVELQAVRLRYGRIAAERARLSAQLEHSRRLLAAEIGARPSGLLDDPSAAPHPSFDRAFDGEASGYGLRYQPLVDLAEGRVVGFEALLRLAGKPGGSSAPLEFVRRLEASGEIASVGHWVLRQACRDLVALQADASMPLRLTVNVSRQEIERAEFADDVLEVLAAAGLPPARLDLDIDGFSDDAEVRALIRPLQRLRSAGVGITLDNFGNSLLPLAMLAELPLSRLKIDRSVVANFGQDDRHDALLASLLQTASNLRLGVAAAGIELATQWRGLRRLGCGEGQGFLFATPLPLAVALQLPRVLPAA
;
A
#
# COMPACT_ATOMS: atom_id res chain seq x y z
N MET A 1 -38.52 8.79 -6.56
CA MET A 1 -38.79 9.22 -5.17
C MET A 1 -39.75 8.23 -4.52
N HIS A 2 -39.22 7.18 -3.92
CA HIS A 2 -39.94 6.44 -2.87
C HIS A 2 -39.50 7.05 -1.54
N PRO A 3 -40.41 7.42 -0.63
CA PRO A 3 -40.00 7.92 0.67
C PRO A 3 -39.43 6.74 1.48
N LEU A 4 -38.21 6.90 1.97
CA LEU A 4 -37.66 6.08 3.04
C LEU A 4 -38.57 6.20 4.28
N PRO A 5 -38.82 5.11 5.02
CA PRO A 5 -39.58 5.19 6.26
C PRO A 5 -38.82 6.07 7.28
N PRO A 6 -39.54 6.76 8.18
CA PRO A 6 -38.90 7.64 9.15
C PRO A 6 -38.01 6.82 10.10
N ALA A 7 -36.81 7.34 10.35
CA ALA A 7 -35.94 6.84 11.40
C ALA A 7 -36.64 6.97 12.75
N ALA A 8 -37.01 5.83 13.35
CA ALA A 8 -37.55 5.77 14.70
C ALA A 8 -36.49 6.29 15.68
N THR A 9 -36.59 7.57 16.05
CA THR A 9 -35.63 8.27 16.91
C THR A 9 -36.20 8.67 18.27
N ASP A 10 -37.44 8.29 18.62
CA ASP A 10 -38.11 8.81 19.83
C ASP A 10 -38.45 7.78 20.93
N ASP A 11 -37.79 6.61 21.01
CA ASP A 11 -38.11 5.60 22.05
C ASP A 11 -36.87 4.98 22.77
N VAL A 12 -35.72 5.67 22.76
CA VAL A 12 -34.45 5.08 23.24
C VAL A 12 -34.24 5.22 24.76
N GLU A 13 -34.80 6.25 25.40
CA GLU A 13 -34.58 6.49 26.84
C GLU A 13 -35.42 5.60 27.77
N ALA A 14 -36.45 4.91 27.26
CA ALA A 14 -37.39 4.12 28.08
C ALA A 14 -37.12 2.60 28.13
N ALA A 15 -36.13 2.09 27.37
CA ALA A 15 -35.88 0.65 27.25
C ALA A 15 -34.97 0.10 28.36
N GLY A 16 -35.39 -0.98 29.03
CA GLY A 16 -34.60 -1.63 30.09
C GLY A 16 -33.26 -2.24 29.60
N PRO A 17 -32.31 -2.53 30.51
CA PRO A 17 -30.94 -2.94 30.17
C PRO A 17 -30.83 -4.14 29.21
N GLN A 18 -31.72 -5.13 29.34
CA GLN A 18 -31.72 -6.31 28.46
C GLN A 18 -32.13 -5.98 27.02
N THR A 19 -33.06 -5.05 26.83
CA THR A 19 -33.49 -4.59 25.50
C THR A 19 -32.37 -3.82 24.81
N ARG A 20 -31.67 -2.97 25.57
CA ARG A 20 -30.51 -2.21 25.08
C ARG A 20 -29.34 -3.13 24.71
N LEU A 21 -29.05 -4.17 25.49
CA LEU A 21 -28.03 -5.17 25.15
C LEU A 21 -28.39 -5.99 23.90
N ARG A 22 -29.67 -6.34 23.70
CA ARG A 22 -30.11 -6.99 22.45
C ARG A 22 -29.94 -6.07 21.25
N ARG A 23 -30.25 -4.78 21.40
CA ARG A 23 -30.02 -3.78 20.34
C ARG A 23 -28.54 -3.63 20.02
N LEU A 24 -27.68 -3.60 21.04
CA LEU A 24 -26.22 -3.56 20.87
C LEU A 24 -25.70 -4.74 20.05
N ARG A 25 -26.12 -5.97 20.40
CA ARG A 25 -25.79 -7.18 19.63
C ARG A 25 -26.27 -7.13 18.19
N ALA A 26 -27.48 -6.61 17.98
CA ALA A 26 -28.03 -6.43 16.64
C ALA A 26 -27.21 -5.42 15.83
N LEU A 27 -26.80 -4.29 16.42
CA LEU A 27 -25.94 -3.29 15.77
C LEU A 27 -24.58 -3.89 15.39
N ASN A 28 -23.94 -4.65 16.29
CA ASN A 28 -22.68 -5.33 15.99
C ASN A 28 -22.82 -6.32 14.81
N ALA A 29 -23.89 -7.12 14.79
CA ALA A 29 -24.15 -8.06 13.70
C ALA A 29 -24.47 -7.35 12.37
N GLU A 30 -25.25 -6.27 12.43
CA GLU A 30 -25.61 -5.46 11.25
C GLU A 30 -24.36 -4.77 10.67
N ALA A 31 -23.52 -4.19 11.52
CA ALA A 31 -22.25 -3.58 11.11
C ALA A 31 -21.35 -4.60 10.40
N GLU A 32 -21.19 -5.81 10.95
CA GLU A 32 -20.34 -6.84 10.37
C GLU A 32 -20.86 -7.37 9.02
N THR A 33 -22.18 -7.55 8.88
CA THR A 33 -22.77 -8.02 7.61
C THR A 33 -22.80 -6.94 6.53
N THR A 34 -22.63 -5.67 6.90
CA THR A 34 -22.64 -4.52 5.98
C THR A 34 -21.25 -4.21 5.41
N LEU A 35 -20.16 -4.70 6.02
CA LEU A 35 -18.77 -4.48 5.58
C LEU A 35 -18.55 -4.71 4.08
N ASP A 36 -19.10 -5.80 3.52
CA ASP A 36 -18.90 -6.16 2.11
C ASP A 36 -19.80 -5.35 1.14
N ARG A 37 -20.79 -4.61 1.66
CA ARG A 37 -21.80 -3.89 0.88
C ARG A 37 -21.61 -2.39 0.90
N ASN A 38 -21.32 -1.83 2.07
CA ASN A 38 -21.25 -0.39 2.31
C ASN A 38 -20.38 -0.05 3.53
N LEU A 39 -19.13 0.32 3.29
CA LEU A 39 -18.16 0.61 4.36
C LEU A 39 -18.57 1.81 5.23
N LEU A 40 -19.14 2.86 4.64
CA LEU A 40 -19.60 4.05 5.37
C LEU A 40 -20.74 3.72 6.35
N GLU A 41 -21.68 2.88 5.92
CA GLU A 41 -22.78 2.42 6.77
C GLU A 41 -22.29 1.47 7.86
N ALA A 42 -21.37 0.56 7.55
CA ALA A 42 -20.71 -0.30 8.54
C ALA A 42 -19.98 0.54 9.61
N ARG A 43 -19.28 1.62 9.20
CA ARG A 43 -18.61 2.56 10.12
C ARG A 43 -19.61 3.24 11.05
N ALA A 44 -20.72 3.75 10.51
CA ALA A 44 -21.75 4.42 11.31
C ALA A 44 -22.39 3.47 12.34
N LEU A 45 -22.72 2.24 11.93
CA LEU A 45 -23.29 1.22 12.81
C LEU A 45 -22.29 0.81 13.90
N ALA A 46 -21.00 0.67 13.56
CA ALA A 46 -19.97 0.30 14.53
C ALA A 46 -19.71 1.40 15.58
N LEU A 47 -19.77 2.69 15.19
CA LEU A 47 -19.67 3.82 16.11
C LEU A 47 -20.90 3.93 17.04
N GLN A 48 -22.11 3.69 16.50
CA GLN A 48 -23.32 3.63 17.32
C GLN A 48 -23.26 2.49 18.34
N SER A 49 -22.78 1.31 17.90
CA SER A 49 -22.56 0.15 18.74
C SER A 49 -21.54 0.44 19.85
N GLU A 50 -20.43 1.11 19.52
CA GLU A 50 -19.40 1.50 20.48
C GLU A 50 -19.96 2.42 21.58
N SER A 51 -20.70 3.47 21.20
CA SER A 51 -21.32 4.39 22.16
C SER A 51 -22.23 3.66 23.14
N LEU A 52 -23.11 2.80 22.61
CA LEU A 52 -24.05 2.03 23.42
C LEU A 52 -23.33 0.99 24.30
N ALA A 53 -22.26 0.36 23.80
CA ALA A 53 -21.46 -0.59 24.58
C ALA A 53 -20.76 0.09 25.76
N ARG A 54 -20.20 1.29 25.57
CA ARG A 54 -19.60 2.10 26.63
C ARG A 54 -20.62 2.50 27.69
N GLU A 55 -21.82 2.92 27.28
CA GLU A 55 -22.91 3.27 28.21
C GLU A 55 -23.37 2.08 29.07
N LEU A 56 -23.40 0.88 28.48
CA LEU A 56 -23.82 -0.34 29.17
C LEU A 56 -22.69 -1.02 29.96
N GLY A 57 -21.44 -0.56 29.82
CA GLY A 57 -20.27 -1.26 30.36
C GLY A 57 -20.05 -2.65 29.75
N ALA A 58 -20.54 -2.87 28.53
CA ALA A 58 -20.52 -4.17 27.85
C ALA A 58 -19.22 -4.36 27.07
N ASN A 59 -18.11 -4.55 27.78
CA ASN A 59 -16.75 -4.59 27.22
C ASN A 59 -16.55 -5.67 26.13
N GLY A 60 -17.19 -6.84 26.25
CA GLY A 60 -17.16 -7.86 25.20
C GLY A 60 -17.81 -7.40 23.88
N GLU A 61 -18.93 -6.67 23.95
CA GLU A 61 -19.57 -6.11 22.76
C GLU A 61 -18.80 -4.90 22.22
N LEU A 62 -18.17 -4.12 23.10
CA LEU A 62 -17.27 -3.02 22.73
C LEU A 62 -16.07 -3.55 21.93
N ALA A 63 -15.48 -4.68 22.33
CA ALA A 63 -14.40 -5.31 21.59
C ALA A 63 -14.83 -5.70 20.16
N LEU A 64 -16.05 -6.22 19.99
CA LEU A 64 -16.60 -6.52 18.66
C LEU A 64 -16.83 -5.25 17.83
N SER A 65 -17.27 -4.15 18.44
CA SER A 65 -17.42 -2.86 17.76
C SER A 65 -16.07 -2.33 17.28
N LEU A 66 -15.05 -2.37 18.13
CA LEU A 66 -13.67 -1.96 17.78
C LEU A 66 -13.09 -2.84 16.67
N LEU A 67 -13.35 -4.16 16.69
CA LEU A 67 -12.93 -5.05 15.61
C LEU A 67 -13.56 -4.66 14.26
N VAL A 68 -14.87 -4.36 14.24
CA VAL A 68 -15.55 -3.94 13.00
C VAL A 68 -14.99 -2.60 12.52
N GLN A 69 -14.75 -1.64 13.41
CA GLN A 69 -14.07 -0.39 13.03
C GLN A 69 -12.66 -0.63 12.49
N GLY A 70 -11.91 -1.54 13.10
CA GLY A 70 -10.60 -1.96 12.60
C GLY A 70 -10.69 -2.54 11.17
N LYS A 71 -11.68 -3.40 10.90
CA LYS A 71 -11.94 -3.92 9.55
C LYS A 71 -12.32 -2.81 8.56
N VAL A 72 -13.13 -1.83 8.97
CA VAL A 72 -13.45 -0.66 8.13
C VAL A 72 -12.17 0.12 7.78
N CYS A 73 -11.36 0.47 8.79
CA CYS A 73 -10.08 1.15 8.59
C CYS A 73 -9.15 0.34 7.68
N PHE A 74 -9.16 -0.98 7.82
CA PHE A 74 -8.39 -1.89 6.98
C PHE A 74 -8.82 -1.81 5.51
N PHE A 75 -10.13 -1.79 5.25
CA PHE A 75 -10.66 -1.63 3.89
C PHE A 75 -10.47 -0.22 3.32
N GLU A 76 -10.38 0.80 4.17
CA GLU A 76 -10.08 2.19 3.81
C GLU A 76 -8.56 2.49 3.77
N GLU A 77 -7.70 1.46 3.82
CA GLU A 77 -6.23 1.57 3.76
C GLU A 77 -5.57 2.30 4.95
N GLN A 78 -6.30 2.54 6.03
CA GLN A 78 -5.77 3.06 7.29
C GLN A 78 -5.17 1.91 8.11
N ILE A 79 -4.08 1.33 7.59
CA ILE A 79 -3.53 0.06 8.11
C ILE A 79 -3.06 0.17 9.56
N ASP A 80 -2.36 1.24 9.92
CA ASP A 80 -1.87 1.42 11.29
C ASP A 80 -3.03 1.54 12.29
N GLU A 81 -4.06 2.31 11.94
CA GLU A 81 -5.26 2.47 12.76
C GLU A 81 -6.06 1.17 12.87
N ALA A 82 -6.20 0.43 11.76
CA ALA A 82 -6.86 -0.87 11.74
C ALA A 82 -6.22 -1.87 12.70
N LEU A 83 -4.89 -1.94 12.69
CA LEU A 83 -4.13 -2.84 13.55
C LEU A 83 -4.18 -2.40 15.03
N GLN A 84 -4.10 -1.10 15.31
CA GLN A 84 -4.26 -0.56 16.66
C GLN A 84 -5.65 -0.85 17.24
N LEU A 85 -6.71 -0.66 16.45
CA LEU A 85 -8.08 -0.96 16.86
C LEU A 85 -8.27 -2.47 17.12
N GLY A 86 -7.70 -3.31 16.26
CA GLY A 86 -7.73 -4.76 16.44
C GLY A 86 -6.96 -5.23 17.69
N GLN A 87 -5.80 -4.64 17.98
CA GLN A 87 -5.02 -4.93 19.20
C GLN A 87 -5.79 -4.51 20.45
N ARG A 88 -6.33 -3.30 20.47
CA ARG A 88 -7.15 -2.80 21.59
C ARG A 88 -8.40 -3.64 21.82
N ALA A 89 -9.04 -4.11 20.75
CA ALA A 89 -10.16 -5.04 20.84
C ALA A 89 -9.73 -6.37 21.50
N ALA A 90 -8.54 -6.88 21.16
CA ALA A 90 -8.04 -8.14 21.70
C ALA A 90 -7.76 -8.02 23.20
N GLU A 91 -7.04 -6.97 23.62
CA GLU A 91 -6.76 -6.66 25.03
C GLU A 91 -8.06 -6.55 25.85
N LEU A 92 -9.06 -5.86 25.30
CA LEU A 92 -10.35 -5.70 25.96
C LEU A 92 -11.10 -7.03 26.09
N ALA A 93 -11.14 -7.83 25.03
CA ALA A 93 -11.80 -9.14 25.04
C ALA A 93 -11.12 -10.14 25.99
N GLU A 94 -9.79 -10.07 26.11
CA GLU A 94 -9.00 -10.90 27.03
C GLU A 94 -9.31 -10.57 28.49
N SER A 95 -9.41 -9.27 28.82
CA SER A 95 -9.68 -8.81 30.19
C SER A 95 -11.03 -9.25 30.77
N GLU A 96 -12.03 -9.49 29.93
CA GLU A 96 -13.39 -9.88 30.34
C GLU A 96 -13.60 -11.40 30.42
N GLY A 97 -12.67 -12.20 29.89
CA GLY A 97 -12.75 -13.66 29.94
C GLY A 97 -13.92 -14.25 29.15
N HIS A 98 -14.22 -13.70 27.96
CA HIS A 98 -15.23 -14.23 27.03
C HIS A 98 -14.57 -14.97 25.84
N PRO A 99 -14.42 -16.31 25.87
CA PRO A 99 -13.63 -17.06 24.88
C PRO A 99 -14.12 -16.89 23.44
N GLY A 100 -15.44 -16.89 23.22
CA GLY A 100 -16.00 -16.72 21.88
C GLY A 100 -15.80 -15.32 21.29
N VAL A 101 -15.84 -14.28 22.12
CA VAL A 101 -15.57 -12.89 21.69
C VAL A 101 -14.09 -12.73 21.39
N LEU A 102 -13.22 -13.19 22.30
CA LEU A 102 -11.77 -13.16 22.13
C LEU A 102 -11.36 -13.91 20.84
N ALA A 103 -11.90 -15.10 20.61
CA ALA A 103 -11.63 -15.87 19.39
C ALA A 103 -12.01 -15.11 18.12
N LYS A 104 -13.17 -14.43 18.12
CA LYS A 104 -13.63 -13.65 16.96
C LYS A 104 -12.74 -12.44 16.69
N VAL A 105 -12.30 -11.76 17.74
CA VAL A 105 -11.37 -10.62 17.64
C VAL A 105 -10.00 -11.07 17.14
N LEU A 106 -9.42 -12.09 17.75
CA LEU A 106 -8.12 -12.65 17.36
C LEU A 106 -8.15 -13.20 15.94
N SER A 107 -9.23 -13.87 15.53
CA SER A 107 -9.44 -14.33 14.15
C SER A 107 -9.44 -13.16 13.17
N GLY A 108 -10.16 -12.07 13.48
CA GLY A 108 -10.20 -10.88 12.63
C GLY A 108 -8.86 -10.13 12.56
N LEU A 109 -8.16 -9.97 13.68
CA LEU A 109 -6.82 -9.38 13.72
C LEU A 109 -5.80 -10.24 12.96
N GLY A 110 -5.83 -11.55 13.17
CA GLY A 110 -5.02 -12.51 12.43
C GLY A 110 -5.29 -12.48 10.93
N ALA A 111 -6.56 -12.32 10.53
CA ALA A 111 -6.93 -12.15 9.12
C ALA A 111 -6.36 -10.87 8.51
N MET A 112 -6.35 -9.74 9.23
CA MET A 112 -5.75 -8.49 8.76
C MET A 112 -4.24 -8.66 8.55
N TRP A 113 -3.51 -9.23 9.53
CA TRP A 113 -2.09 -9.52 9.38
C TRP A 113 -1.80 -10.48 8.23
N ALA A 114 -2.58 -11.55 8.10
CA ALA A 114 -2.47 -12.51 7.01
C ALA A 114 -2.67 -11.84 5.65
N THR A 115 -3.63 -10.91 5.56
CA THR A 115 -3.93 -10.14 4.34
C THR A 115 -2.77 -9.22 3.94
N LEU A 116 -1.98 -8.74 4.91
CA LEU A 116 -0.76 -7.95 4.67
C LEU A 116 0.45 -8.82 4.28
N GLY A 117 0.31 -10.15 4.20
CA GLY A 117 1.42 -11.07 3.96
C GLY A 117 2.32 -11.28 5.18
N LEU A 118 1.91 -10.80 6.35
CA LEU A 118 2.65 -10.83 7.61
C LEU A 118 2.26 -12.07 8.43
N GLY A 119 2.61 -13.24 7.89
CA GLY A 119 2.24 -14.55 8.45
C GLY A 119 2.79 -14.78 9.87
N GLU A 120 4.01 -14.32 10.16
CA GLU A 120 4.61 -14.47 11.50
C GLU A 120 3.80 -13.71 12.58
N GLN A 121 3.24 -12.56 12.23
CA GLN A 121 2.38 -11.75 13.09
C GLN A 121 0.95 -12.32 13.16
N ALA A 122 0.46 -12.93 12.08
CA ALA A 122 -0.88 -13.51 12.03
C ALA A 122 -1.01 -14.79 12.87
N LEU A 123 0.01 -15.66 12.85
CA LEU A 123 -0.03 -17.00 13.44
C LEU A 123 -0.42 -17.02 14.93
N PRO A 124 0.21 -16.23 15.83
CA PRO A 124 -0.12 -16.27 17.26
C PRO A 124 -1.59 -15.96 17.55
N HIS A 125 -2.18 -15.03 16.80
CA HIS A 125 -3.59 -14.67 16.95
C HIS A 125 -4.51 -15.79 16.46
N LEU A 126 -4.22 -16.40 15.31
CA LEU A 126 -5.04 -17.46 14.74
C LEU A 126 -4.95 -18.77 15.52
N GLU A 127 -3.76 -19.12 16.02
CA GLU A 127 -3.56 -20.28 16.90
C GLU A 127 -4.35 -20.10 18.21
N SER A 128 -4.22 -18.93 18.85
CA SER A 128 -4.99 -18.62 20.06
C SER A 128 -6.50 -18.61 19.81
N ALA A 129 -6.97 -18.05 18.69
CA ALA A 129 -8.39 -18.08 18.33
C ALA A 129 -8.93 -19.52 18.18
N ALA A 130 -8.14 -20.42 17.57
CA ALA A 130 -8.51 -21.82 17.43
C ALA A 130 -8.58 -22.53 18.79
N GLU A 131 -7.62 -22.24 19.69
CA GLU A 131 -7.60 -22.78 21.05
C GLU A 131 -8.82 -22.34 21.87
N GLN A 132 -9.22 -21.07 21.79
CA GLN A 132 -10.40 -20.55 22.49
C GLN A 132 -11.71 -21.18 22.01
N LEU A 133 -11.77 -21.60 20.74
CA LEU A 133 -12.95 -22.27 20.16
C LEU A 133 -12.90 -23.80 20.30
N ALA A 134 -11.73 -24.37 20.64
CA ALA A 134 -11.58 -25.81 20.82
C ALA A 134 -12.46 -26.31 21.97
N GLY A 135 -13.38 -27.22 21.68
CA GLY A 135 -14.35 -27.73 22.65
C GLY A 135 -15.54 -26.81 22.94
N SER A 136 -15.63 -25.66 22.26
CA SER A 136 -16.81 -24.79 22.29
C SER A 136 -17.94 -25.35 21.41
N PRO A 137 -19.21 -24.93 21.61
CA PRO A 137 -20.31 -25.32 20.73
C PRO A 137 -20.24 -24.67 19.33
N ASP A 138 -19.35 -23.71 19.10
CA ASP A 138 -19.21 -22.99 17.82
C ASP A 138 -18.27 -23.71 16.86
N ALA A 139 -18.70 -24.89 16.39
CA ALA A 139 -17.96 -25.68 15.41
C ALA A 139 -17.77 -24.95 14.06
N ALA A 140 -18.69 -24.05 13.71
CA ALA A 140 -18.60 -23.26 12.48
C ALA A 140 -17.51 -22.19 12.58
N GLY A 141 -17.43 -21.48 13.70
CA GLY A 141 -16.37 -20.52 13.99
C GLY A 141 -15.00 -21.18 14.01
N LEU A 142 -14.87 -22.34 14.67
CA LEU A 142 -13.61 -23.09 14.70
C LEU A 142 -13.16 -23.47 13.27
N ALA A 143 -14.07 -24.01 12.46
CA ALA A 143 -13.76 -24.37 11.08
C ALA A 143 -13.31 -23.18 10.22
N LEU A 144 -13.87 -21.98 10.45
CA LEU A 144 -13.42 -20.74 9.78
C LEU A 144 -11.99 -20.36 10.18
N VAL A 145 -11.67 -20.40 11.48
CA VAL A 145 -10.32 -20.11 11.97
C VAL A 145 -9.32 -21.14 11.44
N GLN A 146 -9.65 -22.43 11.47
CA GLN A 146 -8.81 -23.50 10.95
C GLN A 146 -8.55 -23.36 9.45
N SER A 147 -9.55 -22.95 8.67
CA SER A 147 -9.38 -22.69 7.24
C SER A 147 -8.35 -21.59 6.98
N LEU A 148 -8.46 -20.47 7.70
CA LEU A 148 -7.55 -19.34 7.59
C LEU A 148 -6.14 -19.68 8.11
N LEU A 149 -6.04 -20.27 9.30
CA LEU A 149 -4.80 -20.73 9.91
C LEU A 149 -4.07 -21.71 8.99
N GLY A 150 -4.83 -22.62 8.34
CA GLY A 150 -4.29 -23.57 7.39
C GLY A 150 -3.59 -22.92 6.20
N GLY A 151 -4.19 -21.87 5.63
CA GLY A 151 -3.59 -21.06 4.57
C GLY A 151 -2.32 -20.32 5.03
N VAL A 152 -2.38 -19.66 6.19
CA VAL A 152 -1.25 -18.89 6.73
C VAL A 152 -0.07 -19.80 7.08
N LEU A 153 -0.31 -20.96 7.68
CA LEU A 153 0.73 -21.96 7.98
C LEU A 153 1.41 -22.45 6.69
N ALA A 154 0.62 -22.75 5.66
CA ALA A 154 1.18 -23.16 4.38
C ALA A 154 2.10 -22.09 3.78
N GLN A 155 1.65 -20.83 3.77
CA GLN A 155 2.43 -19.69 3.26
C GLN A 155 3.70 -19.43 4.08
N SER A 156 3.63 -19.62 5.40
CA SER A 156 4.74 -19.41 6.35
C SER A 156 5.73 -20.59 6.40
N GLY A 157 5.71 -21.48 5.40
CA GLY A 157 6.66 -22.59 5.29
C GLY A 157 6.31 -23.83 6.13
N GLN A 158 5.08 -23.95 6.61
CA GLN A 158 4.59 -25.08 7.42
C GLN A 158 3.42 -25.82 6.74
N PRO A 159 3.61 -26.34 5.50
CA PRO A 159 2.52 -26.86 4.68
C PRO A 159 1.82 -28.09 5.25
N GLU A 160 2.52 -28.96 5.98
CA GLU A 160 1.87 -30.13 6.62
C GLU A 160 0.94 -29.72 7.77
N ARG A 161 1.36 -28.76 8.60
CA ARG A 161 0.47 -28.20 9.63
C ARG A 161 -0.72 -27.50 8.97
N GLY A 162 -0.47 -26.76 7.89
CA GLY A 162 -1.52 -26.10 7.12
C GLY A 162 -2.56 -27.08 6.55
N ARG A 163 -2.10 -28.19 5.96
CA ARG A 163 -2.94 -29.27 5.44
C ARG A 163 -3.86 -29.85 6.51
N VAL A 164 -3.33 -30.16 7.69
CA VAL A 164 -4.12 -30.73 8.80
C VAL A 164 -5.25 -29.79 9.21
N GLN A 165 -4.98 -28.49 9.30
CA GLN A 165 -6.01 -27.49 9.64
C GLN A 165 -7.09 -27.40 8.56
N LEU A 166 -6.70 -27.37 7.28
CA LEU A 166 -7.65 -27.33 6.16
C LEU A 166 -8.50 -28.60 6.06
N GLU A 167 -7.94 -29.78 6.33
CA GLU A 167 -8.69 -31.05 6.37
C GLU A 167 -9.73 -31.05 7.49
N GLN A 168 -9.36 -30.58 8.69
CA GLN A 168 -10.28 -30.42 9.81
C GLN A 168 -11.41 -29.43 9.50
N ALA A 169 -11.09 -28.29 8.87
CA ALA A 169 -12.06 -27.32 8.42
C ALA A 169 -13.03 -27.92 7.37
N LEU A 170 -12.50 -28.62 6.37
CA LEU A 170 -13.29 -29.29 5.33
C LEU A 170 -14.25 -30.33 5.93
N THR A 171 -13.76 -31.19 6.84
CA THR A 171 -14.60 -32.17 7.54
C THR A 171 -15.73 -31.48 8.29
N SER A 172 -15.42 -30.42 9.04
CA SER A 172 -16.39 -29.67 9.85
C SER A 172 -17.44 -28.98 8.99
N PHE A 173 -17.04 -28.25 7.94
CA PHE A 173 -17.99 -27.60 7.03
C PHE A 173 -18.90 -28.62 6.32
N THR A 174 -18.37 -29.80 5.98
CA THR A 174 -19.15 -30.87 5.36
C THR A 174 -20.20 -31.42 6.33
N GLN A 175 -19.82 -31.68 7.58
CA GLN A 175 -20.74 -32.17 8.61
C GLN A 175 -21.83 -31.15 8.96
N LEU A 176 -21.48 -29.86 8.95
CA LEU A 176 -22.41 -28.76 9.21
C LEU A 176 -23.28 -28.39 8.00
N GLY A 177 -23.06 -29.01 6.83
CA GLY A 177 -23.81 -28.70 5.60
C GLY A 177 -23.48 -27.32 4.99
N ILE A 178 -22.35 -26.71 5.35
CA ILE A 178 -21.92 -25.40 4.85
C ILE A 178 -21.16 -25.57 3.53
N ALA A 179 -21.91 -25.91 2.48
CA ALA A 179 -21.36 -26.37 1.19
C ALA A 179 -20.35 -25.39 0.54
N ASN A 180 -20.57 -24.08 0.63
CA ASN A 180 -19.67 -23.09 0.03
C ASN A 180 -18.30 -23.07 0.73
N ARG A 181 -18.28 -23.07 2.07
CA ARG A 181 -17.03 -23.08 2.85
C ARG A 181 -16.30 -24.42 2.75
N ALA A 182 -17.04 -25.54 2.69
CA ALA A 182 -16.43 -26.84 2.39
C ALA A 182 -15.74 -26.84 1.02
N ARG A 183 -16.33 -26.18 0.02
CA ARG A 183 -15.72 -26.07 -1.31
C ARG A 183 -14.45 -25.22 -1.29
N GLU A 184 -14.47 -24.07 -0.62
CA GLU A 184 -13.28 -23.22 -0.43
C GLU A 184 -12.15 -23.99 0.27
N ALA A 185 -12.44 -24.70 1.37
CA ALA A 185 -11.45 -25.50 2.08
C ALA A 185 -10.88 -26.63 1.19
N ARG A 186 -11.72 -27.28 0.37
CA ARG A 186 -11.28 -28.28 -0.61
C ARG A 186 -10.38 -27.67 -1.69
N HIS A 187 -10.75 -26.51 -2.22
CA HIS A 187 -9.95 -25.78 -3.20
C HIS A 187 -8.58 -25.42 -2.60
N ASN A 188 -8.53 -24.91 -1.37
CA ASN A 188 -7.28 -24.59 -0.68
C ASN A 188 -6.39 -25.83 -0.48
N LEU A 189 -6.98 -27.00 -0.21
CA LEU A 189 -6.26 -28.28 -0.15
C LEU A 189 -5.74 -28.73 -1.51
N ALA A 190 -6.53 -28.58 -2.57
CA ALA A 190 -6.15 -28.91 -3.94
C ALA A 190 -4.94 -28.08 -4.36
N CYS A 191 -5.07 -26.79 -4.07
CA CYS A 191 -4.05 -25.81 -4.21
C CYS A 191 -2.77 -26.25 -3.46
N LEU A 192 -2.82 -26.45 -2.15
CA LEU A 192 -1.67 -26.90 -1.36
C LEU A 192 -1.05 -28.21 -1.88
N ALA A 193 -1.87 -29.12 -2.40
CA ALA A 193 -1.39 -30.35 -3.03
C ALA A 193 -0.57 -30.07 -4.30
N ASN A 194 -0.98 -29.12 -5.16
CA ASN A 194 -0.19 -28.69 -6.31
C ASN A 194 1.19 -28.15 -5.89
N LEU A 195 1.24 -27.36 -4.82
CA LEU A 195 2.49 -26.85 -4.27
C LEU A 195 3.45 -27.92 -3.82
N GLN A 196 2.93 -28.96 -3.19
CA GLN A 196 3.72 -30.08 -2.71
C GLN A 196 4.06 -31.10 -3.81
N GLY A 197 3.72 -30.81 -5.08
CA GLY A 197 3.89 -31.74 -6.20
C GLY A 197 2.92 -32.93 -6.18
N ARG A 198 1.90 -32.91 -5.32
CA ARG A 198 0.85 -33.94 -5.21
C ARG A 198 -0.27 -33.70 -6.23
N HIS A 199 0.10 -33.58 -7.50
CA HIS A 199 -0.79 -33.14 -8.58
C HIS A 199 -2.00 -34.06 -8.80
N ALA A 200 -1.86 -35.37 -8.61
CA ALA A 200 -3.01 -36.29 -8.71
C ALA A 200 -4.07 -36.01 -7.62
N THR A 201 -3.63 -35.66 -6.41
CA THR A 201 -4.52 -35.26 -5.32
C THR A 201 -5.17 -33.90 -5.62
N ALA A 202 -4.38 -32.94 -6.12
CA ALA A 202 -4.88 -31.63 -6.51
C ALA A 202 -5.98 -31.72 -7.58
N LEU A 203 -5.75 -32.53 -8.61
CA LEU A 203 -6.73 -32.76 -9.67
C LEU A 203 -8.01 -33.40 -9.13
N ALA A 204 -7.89 -34.46 -8.31
CA ALA A 204 -9.05 -35.12 -7.71
C ALA A 204 -9.87 -34.19 -6.80
N MET A 205 -9.23 -33.26 -6.10
CA MET A 205 -9.91 -32.26 -5.26
C MET A 205 -10.54 -31.12 -6.06
N SER A 206 -10.07 -30.88 -7.29
CA SER A 206 -10.56 -29.83 -8.19
C SER A 206 -11.67 -30.31 -9.13
N ASP A 207 -11.94 -31.61 -9.18
CA ASP A 207 -12.97 -32.17 -10.05
C ASP A 207 -14.36 -31.95 -9.44
N ILE A 208 -15.03 -30.89 -9.90
CA ILE A 208 -16.39 -30.50 -9.52
C ILE A 208 -17.34 -30.65 -10.70
N SER A 209 -18.59 -31.01 -10.47
CA SER A 209 -19.57 -31.14 -11.57
C SER A 209 -19.94 -29.76 -12.15
N SER A 210 -20.28 -29.68 -13.44
CA SER A 210 -20.71 -28.42 -14.08
C SER A 210 -21.94 -27.78 -13.40
N ALA A 211 -22.82 -28.59 -12.81
CA ALA A 211 -23.97 -28.08 -12.04
C ALA A 211 -23.55 -27.49 -10.68
N GLU A 212 -22.46 -27.98 -10.09
CA GLU A 212 -21.87 -27.41 -8.87
C GLU A 212 -21.05 -26.16 -9.17
N ALA A 213 -20.31 -26.14 -10.27
CA ALA A 213 -19.56 -24.99 -10.77
C ALA A 213 -20.44 -23.74 -10.94
N LEU A 214 -21.60 -23.88 -11.61
CA LEU A 214 -22.57 -22.78 -11.81
C LEU A 214 -23.14 -22.21 -10.50
N ARG A 215 -23.13 -22.99 -9.41
CA ARG A 215 -23.57 -22.52 -8.07
C ARG A 215 -22.47 -21.77 -7.31
N CYS A 216 -21.24 -21.76 -7.79
CA CYS A 216 -20.08 -21.15 -7.13
C CYS A 216 -19.92 -19.66 -7.42
N GLY A 217 -20.66 -19.14 -8.40
CA GLY A 217 -20.34 -17.87 -9.05
C GLY A 217 -19.11 -18.02 -9.95
N ASP A 218 -19.05 -17.17 -10.98
CA ASP A 218 -18.12 -17.31 -12.10
C ASP A 218 -16.63 -17.27 -11.68
N TRP A 219 -16.31 -16.55 -10.61
CA TRP A 219 -14.92 -16.37 -10.13
C TRP A 219 -14.33 -17.62 -9.45
N MET A 220 -15.07 -18.26 -8.54
CA MET A 220 -14.56 -19.45 -7.83
C MET A 220 -14.45 -20.64 -8.77
N HIS A 221 -15.34 -20.74 -9.75
CA HIS A 221 -15.25 -21.75 -10.79
C HIS A 221 -13.95 -21.61 -11.60
N ALA A 222 -13.64 -20.41 -12.08
CA ALA A 222 -12.42 -20.11 -12.81
C ALA A 222 -11.15 -20.52 -12.05
N HIS A 223 -11.08 -20.25 -10.74
CA HIS A 223 -9.93 -20.64 -9.92
C HIS A 223 -9.78 -22.16 -9.73
N ILE A 224 -10.89 -22.87 -9.54
CA ILE A 224 -10.86 -24.33 -9.42
C ILE A 224 -10.38 -24.96 -10.73
N GLU A 225 -10.86 -24.44 -11.87
CA GLU A 225 -10.44 -24.91 -13.19
C GLU A 225 -8.97 -24.59 -13.49
N ALA A 226 -8.50 -23.39 -13.15
CA ALA A 226 -7.08 -23.03 -13.24
C ALA A 226 -6.20 -23.98 -12.40
N THR A 227 -6.61 -24.28 -11.17
CA THR A 227 -5.90 -25.23 -10.27
C THR A 227 -5.85 -26.64 -10.86
N ALA A 228 -6.94 -27.09 -11.49
CA ALA A 228 -6.99 -28.38 -12.18
C ALA A 228 -6.04 -28.41 -13.39
N CYS A 229 -5.97 -27.32 -14.15
CA CYS A 229 -5.04 -27.19 -15.28
C CYS A 229 -3.58 -27.27 -14.82
N ASP A 230 -3.25 -26.59 -13.72
CA ASP A 230 -1.92 -26.65 -13.11
C ASP A 230 -1.54 -28.06 -12.63
N ALA A 231 -2.51 -28.78 -12.07
CA ALA A 231 -2.33 -30.18 -11.70
C ALA A 231 -2.09 -31.08 -12.93
N LEU A 232 -2.84 -30.87 -14.00
CA LEU A 232 -2.68 -31.61 -15.26
C LEU A 232 -1.31 -31.33 -15.90
N VAL A 233 -0.86 -30.08 -15.94
CA VAL A 233 0.49 -29.71 -16.39
C VAL A 233 1.55 -30.39 -15.51
N GLY A 234 1.39 -30.39 -14.19
CA GLY A 234 2.29 -31.08 -13.26
C GLY A 234 2.34 -32.61 -13.45
N LEU A 235 1.27 -33.22 -13.95
CA LEU A 235 1.20 -34.63 -14.32
C LEU A 235 1.75 -34.94 -15.73
N GLY A 236 2.21 -33.93 -16.47
CA GLY A 236 2.66 -34.08 -17.86
C GLY A 236 1.50 -34.24 -18.86
N ARG A 237 0.28 -33.84 -18.49
CA ARG A 237 -0.95 -33.93 -19.30
C ARG A 237 -1.33 -32.54 -19.82
N ALA A 238 -0.39 -31.86 -20.48
CA ALA A 238 -0.55 -30.46 -20.89
C ALA A 238 -1.67 -30.25 -21.92
N ASP A 239 -1.82 -31.12 -22.93
CA ASP A 239 -2.94 -31.07 -23.87
C ASP A 239 -4.32 -31.14 -23.18
N GLU A 240 -4.47 -32.01 -22.18
CA GLU A 240 -5.71 -32.09 -21.40
C GLU A 240 -5.96 -30.82 -20.58
N ALA A 241 -4.90 -30.18 -20.07
CA ALA A 241 -5.01 -28.88 -19.40
C ALA A 241 -5.48 -27.78 -20.37
N VAL A 242 -4.97 -27.77 -21.61
CA VAL A 242 -5.40 -26.83 -22.65
C VAL A 242 -6.88 -27.02 -22.99
N GLN A 243 -7.32 -28.26 -23.20
CA GLN A 243 -8.72 -28.57 -23.49
C GLN A 243 -9.64 -28.16 -22.34
N ARG A 244 -9.23 -28.42 -21.10
CA ARG A 244 -9.97 -28.05 -19.89
C ARG A 244 -10.09 -26.54 -19.71
N ALA A 245 -8.99 -25.81 -19.87
CA ALA A 245 -8.98 -24.34 -19.76
C ALA A 245 -9.86 -23.68 -20.83
N ARG A 246 -9.78 -24.12 -22.10
CA ARG A 246 -10.62 -23.60 -23.20
C ARG A 246 -12.10 -23.83 -22.93
N ARG A 247 -12.46 -25.03 -22.48
CA ARG A 247 -13.83 -25.35 -22.09
C ARG A 247 -14.32 -24.45 -20.95
N ALA A 248 -13.50 -24.24 -19.92
CA ALA A 248 -13.86 -23.37 -18.80
C ALA A 248 -14.06 -21.91 -19.24
N ILE A 249 -13.26 -21.40 -20.18
CA ILE A 249 -13.43 -20.06 -20.76
C ILE A 249 -14.76 -19.94 -21.52
N GLU A 250 -15.13 -20.97 -22.29
CA GLU A 250 -16.42 -21.01 -23.02
C GLU A 250 -17.62 -21.08 -22.07
N GLU A 251 -17.49 -21.81 -20.95
CA GLU A 251 -18.56 -22.02 -19.97
C GLU A 251 -18.72 -20.84 -18.99
N THR A 252 -17.79 -19.87 -18.96
CA THR A 252 -17.82 -18.73 -18.02
C THR A 252 -18.53 -17.50 -18.64
N PRO A 253 -19.73 -17.11 -18.15
CA PRO A 253 -20.54 -16.07 -18.79
C PRO A 253 -20.09 -14.63 -18.52
N ASP A 254 -19.47 -14.33 -17.37
CA ASP A 254 -18.95 -12.99 -17.01
C ASP A 254 -17.44 -12.86 -17.26
N ARG A 255 -17.08 -12.14 -18.34
CA ARG A 255 -15.70 -12.02 -18.87
C ARG A 255 -14.75 -11.14 -18.06
N ASN A 256 -15.17 -10.55 -16.93
CA ASN A 256 -14.35 -9.55 -16.25
C ASN A 256 -13.60 -10.05 -15.00
N ARG A 257 -14.09 -11.07 -14.28
CA ARG A 257 -13.48 -11.47 -12.98
C ARG A 257 -12.75 -12.81 -12.99
N GLY A 258 -13.15 -13.80 -13.78
CA GLY A 258 -12.47 -15.12 -13.88
C GLY A 258 -11.62 -15.31 -15.15
N ASP A 259 -11.76 -14.41 -16.14
CA ASP A 259 -11.09 -14.53 -17.45
C ASP A 259 -9.57 -14.43 -17.32
N TYR A 260 -9.06 -13.69 -16.32
CA TYR A 260 -7.63 -13.57 -16.06
C TYR A 260 -6.99 -14.91 -15.67
N ASP A 261 -7.52 -15.58 -14.64
CA ASP A 261 -6.94 -16.80 -14.08
C ASP A 261 -6.98 -17.95 -15.08
N LEU A 262 -8.08 -18.05 -15.83
CA LEU A 262 -8.22 -19.03 -16.92
C LEU A 262 -7.28 -18.74 -18.09
N SER A 263 -7.08 -17.47 -18.46
CA SER A 263 -6.16 -17.09 -19.54
C SER A 263 -4.70 -17.33 -19.16
N LEU A 264 -4.33 -17.07 -17.91
CA LEU A 264 -3.00 -17.38 -17.37
C LEU A 264 -2.76 -18.90 -17.35
N ALA A 265 -3.72 -19.67 -16.83
CA ALA A 265 -3.64 -21.13 -16.80
C ALA A 265 -3.58 -21.73 -18.22
N LEU A 266 -4.39 -21.21 -19.16
CA LEU A 266 -4.37 -21.62 -20.56
C LEU A 266 -2.99 -21.37 -21.18
N GLY A 267 -2.45 -20.16 -21.05
CA GLY A 267 -1.14 -19.81 -21.61
C GLY A 267 -0.02 -20.66 -21.03
N ARG A 268 -0.05 -20.95 -19.72
CA ARG A 268 0.91 -21.86 -19.07
C ARG A 268 0.77 -23.31 -19.55
N ALA A 269 -0.45 -23.79 -19.77
CA ALA A 269 -0.71 -25.12 -20.32
C ALA A 269 -0.24 -25.24 -21.78
N GLU A 270 -0.52 -24.24 -22.62
CA GLU A 270 -0.07 -24.17 -24.01
C GLU A 270 1.47 -24.16 -24.09
N LEU A 271 2.12 -23.41 -23.20
CA LEU A 271 3.57 -23.38 -23.10
C LEU A 271 4.16 -24.74 -22.68
N ALA A 272 3.51 -25.43 -21.75
CA ALA A 272 3.89 -26.78 -21.34
C ALA A 272 3.68 -27.82 -22.46
N ASP A 273 2.65 -27.64 -23.30
CA ASP A 273 2.35 -28.48 -24.46
C ASP A 273 3.23 -28.15 -25.69
N GLY A 274 3.98 -27.04 -25.64
CA GLY A 274 4.87 -26.61 -26.72
C GLY A 274 4.22 -25.70 -27.77
N ARG A 275 3.00 -25.20 -27.53
CA ARG A 275 2.29 -24.26 -28.40
C ARG A 275 2.67 -22.82 -28.09
N ILE A 276 3.86 -22.40 -28.53
CA ILE A 276 4.47 -21.12 -28.12
C ILE A 276 3.64 -19.89 -28.57
N ASP A 277 3.10 -19.92 -29.79
CA ASP A 277 2.33 -18.79 -30.33
C ASP A 277 0.97 -18.64 -29.64
N ASP A 278 0.30 -19.77 -29.39
CA ASP A 278 -0.95 -19.79 -28.63
C ASP A 278 -0.72 -19.29 -27.21
N ALA A 279 0.36 -19.79 -26.55
CA ALA A 279 0.73 -19.38 -25.21
C ALA A 279 0.98 -17.87 -25.11
N GLU A 280 1.70 -17.28 -26.07
CA GLU A 280 1.91 -15.82 -26.08
C GLU A 280 0.60 -15.05 -26.20
N ALA A 281 -0.31 -15.49 -27.08
CA ALA A 281 -1.60 -14.84 -27.27
C ALA A 281 -2.44 -14.88 -25.98
N SER A 282 -2.54 -16.05 -25.35
CA SER A 282 -3.27 -16.26 -24.10
C SER A 282 -2.68 -15.42 -22.95
N LEU A 283 -1.35 -15.40 -22.81
CA LEU A 283 -0.66 -14.62 -21.76
C LEU A 283 -0.75 -13.11 -22.01
N ARG A 284 -0.66 -12.63 -23.26
CA ARG A 284 -0.87 -11.21 -23.57
C ARG A 284 -2.31 -10.77 -23.34
N HIS A 285 -3.29 -11.64 -23.57
CA HIS A 285 -4.68 -11.39 -23.19
C HIS A 285 -4.81 -11.25 -21.67
N ALA A 286 -4.21 -12.15 -20.90
CA ALA A 286 -4.14 -12.04 -19.43
C ALA A 286 -3.48 -10.73 -18.97
N LEU A 287 -2.38 -10.31 -19.61
CA LEU A 287 -1.74 -9.02 -19.34
C LEU A 287 -2.67 -7.84 -19.62
N GLY A 288 -3.37 -7.85 -20.76
CA GLY A 288 -4.33 -6.79 -21.08
C GLY A 288 -5.53 -6.74 -20.13
N LEU A 289 -5.92 -7.87 -19.52
CA LEU A 289 -6.94 -7.91 -18.46
C LEU A 289 -6.39 -7.35 -17.14
N LEU A 290 -5.13 -7.66 -16.81
CA LEU A 290 -4.44 -7.15 -15.64
C LEU A 290 -4.30 -5.62 -15.70
N GLU A 291 -3.85 -5.08 -16.84
CA GLU A 291 -3.65 -3.64 -17.06
C GLU A 291 -4.98 -2.85 -17.09
N ARG A 292 -6.01 -3.38 -17.76
CA ARG A 292 -7.34 -2.73 -17.78
C ARG A 292 -8.04 -2.77 -16.44
N GLY A 293 -7.72 -3.75 -15.61
CA GLY A 293 -8.30 -3.92 -14.29
C GLY A 293 -7.60 -3.15 -13.18
N GLY A 294 -6.61 -2.29 -13.49
CA GLY A 294 -5.85 -1.56 -12.47
C GLY A 294 -5.09 -2.47 -11.49
N ARG A 295 -4.85 -3.73 -11.88
CA ARG A 295 -4.30 -4.76 -10.98
C ARG A 295 -2.78 -4.57 -10.82
N PRO A 296 -2.21 -4.94 -9.67
CA PRO A 296 -0.77 -4.97 -9.49
C PRO A 296 -0.14 -6.01 -10.45
N ASP A 297 1.12 -5.79 -10.79
CA ASP A 297 1.91 -6.72 -11.58
C ASP A 297 1.89 -8.14 -10.95
N ASP A 298 1.66 -9.17 -11.77
CA ASP A 298 1.64 -10.58 -11.35
C ASP A 298 2.94 -11.30 -11.76
N PRO A 299 3.77 -11.75 -10.80
CA PRO A 299 5.01 -12.44 -11.08
C PRO A 299 4.87 -13.69 -11.96
N LEU A 300 3.77 -14.44 -11.83
CA LEU A 300 3.55 -15.70 -12.56
C LEU A 300 3.31 -15.45 -14.04
N LEU A 301 2.56 -14.39 -14.35
CA LEU A 301 2.32 -13.96 -15.72
C LEU A 301 3.63 -13.53 -16.40
N PHE A 302 4.44 -12.72 -15.73
CA PHE A 302 5.70 -12.24 -16.30
C PHE A 302 6.73 -13.36 -16.46
N GLU A 303 6.81 -14.32 -15.54
CA GLU A 303 7.67 -15.51 -15.71
C GLU A 303 7.21 -16.40 -16.87
N ALA A 304 5.90 -16.55 -17.07
CA ALA A 304 5.36 -17.29 -18.21
C ALA A 304 5.67 -16.58 -19.55
N LEU A 305 5.53 -15.25 -19.61
CA LEU A 305 5.93 -14.46 -20.78
C LEU A 305 7.46 -14.51 -21.00
N ALA A 306 8.26 -14.51 -19.93
CA ALA A 306 9.72 -14.64 -20.02
C ALA A 306 10.12 -16.00 -20.61
N GLU A 307 9.46 -17.08 -20.20
CA GLU A 307 9.66 -18.42 -20.77
C GLU A 307 9.29 -18.48 -22.26
N VAL A 308 8.21 -17.79 -22.68
CA VAL A 308 7.89 -17.63 -24.11
C VAL A 308 9.06 -16.98 -24.87
N GLN A 309 9.62 -15.89 -24.33
CA GLN A 309 10.75 -15.20 -24.98
C GLN A 309 12.02 -16.08 -25.03
N ARG A 310 12.34 -16.81 -23.94
CA ARG A 310 13.46 -17.77 -23.92
C ARG A 310 13.31 -18.84 -25.00
N ARG A 311 12.10 -19.39 -25.18
CA ARG A 311 11.84 -20.39 -26.22
C ARG A 311 11.90 -19.84 -27.64
N ARG A 312 11.75 -18.52 -27.81
CA ARG A 312 11.95 -17.82 -29.08
C ARG A 312 13.39 -17.34 -29.31
N GLY A 313 14.27 -17.52 -28.34
CA GLY A 313 15.65 -17.05 -28.40
C GLY A 313 15.83 -15.55 -28.11
N ASP A 314 14.81 -14.88 -27.58
CA ASP A 314 14.91 -13.49 -27.10
C ASP A 314 15.29 -13.46 -25.61
N GLU A 315 16.58 -13.63 -25.35
CA GLU A 315 17.11 -13.64 -23.99
C GLU A 315 17.03 -12.26 -23.31
N ALA A 316 17.06 -11.18 -24.10
CA ALA A 316 16.97 -9.82 -23.58
C ALA A 316 15.56 -9.49 -23.08
N GLY A 317 14.54 -9.79 -23.89
CA GLY A 317 13.14 -9.64 -23.49
C GLY A 317 12.76 -10.58 -22.34
N ALA A 318 13.31 -11.80 -22.31
CA ALA A 318 13.14 -12.71 -21.18
C ALA A 318 13.70 -12.14 -19.87
N LEU A 319 14.91 -11.57 -19.90
CA LEU A 319 15.54 -10.98 -18.72
C LEU A 319 14.73 -9.79 -18.18
N GLU A 320 14.20 -8.94 -19.07
CA GLU A 320 13.35 -7.80 -18.71
C GLU A 320 12.07 -8.27 -18.00
N LEU A 321 11.40 -9.29 -18.55
CA LEU A 321 10.18 -9.85 -17.98
C LEU A 321 10.44 -10.54 -16.63
N SER A 322 11.52 -11.31 -16.51
CA SER A 322 11.92 -11.90 -15.21
C SER A 322 12.32 -10.84 -14.18
N ALA A 323 12.93 -9.73 -14.59
CA ALA A 323 13.20 -8.61 -13.70
C ALA A 323 11.91 -7.95 -13.20
N ARG A 324 10.91 -7.78 -14.09
CA ARG A 324 9.58 -7.29 -13.72
C ARG A 324 8.84 -8.25 -12.78
N ALA A 325 8.94 -9.56 -13.01
CA ALA A 325 8.41 -10.57 -12.09
C ALA A 325 9.03 -10.47 -10.68
N LEU A 326 10.35 -10.28 -10.61
CA LEU A 326 11.07 -10.08 -9.35
C LEU A 326 10.67 -8.77 -8.66
N GLN A 327 10.50 -7.68 -9.42
CA GLN A 327 10.03 -6.40 -8.90
C GLN A 327 8.60 -6.51 -8.36
N ALA A 328 7.70 -7.19 -9.08
CA ALA A 328 6.35 -7.46 -8.64
C ALA A 328 6.32 -8.26 -7.33
N GLN A 329 7.21 -9.25 -7.20
CA GLN A 329 7.37 -10.03 -5.98
C GLN A 329 7.89 -9.18 -4.80
N GLN A 330 8.76 -8.20 -5.06
CA GLN A 330 9.32 -7.29 -4.04
C GLN A 330 8.37 -6.14 -3.68
N ALA A 331 7.56 -5.67 -4.63
CA ALA A 331 6.55 -4.63 -4.46
C ALA A 331 5.34 -5.07 -3.62
N GLY A 332 5.27 -6.34 -3.21
CA GLY A 332 4.23 -6.93 -2.36
C GLY A 332 4.03 -6.29 -0.96
N HIS A 333 4.72 -5.18 -0.63
CA HIS A 333 4.65 -4.49 0.66
C HIS A 333 3.89 -3.15 0.65
N GLY A 334 3.17 -2.78 -0.43
CA GLY A 334 2.27 -1.62 -0.39
C GLY A 334 1.42 -1.47 -1.65
N GLY A 335 0.14 -1.14 -1.51
CA GLY A 335 -0.72 -0.75 -2.64
C GLY A 335 -2.23 -0.97 -2.42
N SER A 336 -2.99 0.08 -2.78
CA SER A 336 -4.44 0.32 -3.06
C SER A 336 -5.55 -0.70 -2.72
N GLU A 337 -6.78 -0.22 -2.59
CA GLU A 337 -8.04 -0.94 -2.28
C GLU A 337 -8.32 -2.13 -3.21
N GLU A 338 -8.07 -1.98 -4.52
CA GLU A 338 -8.16 -3.10 -5.47
C GLU A 338 -6.97 -4.06 -5.38
N THR A 339 -5.80 -3.58 -4.98
CA THR A 339 -4.61 -4.39 -4.68
C THR A 339 -4.79 -5.17 -3.38
N LEU A 340 -5.47 -4.62 -2.37
CA LEU A 340 -5.85 -5.34 -1.15
C LEU A 340 -6.99 -6.32 -1.41
N ARG A 341 -8.00 -6.00 -2.24
CA ARG A 341 -9.04 -6.97 -2.66
C ARG A 341 -8.48 -8.09 -3.55
N TRP A 342 -7.51 -7.78 -4.42
CA TRP A 342 -6.82 -8.79 -5.23
C TRP A 342 -5.81 -9.58 -4.40
N ARG A 343 -5.07 -8.98 -3.47
CA ARG A 343 -4.25 -9.70 -2.46
C ARG A 343 -5.12 -10.57 -1.57
N LEU A 344 -6.28 -10.10 -1.13
CA LEU A 344 -7.27 -10.87 -0.36
C LEU A 344 -7.74 -12.10 -1.17
N LYS A 345 -7.99 -11.92 -2.47
CA LYS A 345 -8.36 -13.00 -3.40
C LYS A 345 -7.21 -13.93 -3.79
N ALA A 346 -6.01 -13.39 -3.99
CA ALA A 346 -4.77 -14.11 -4.30
C ALA A 346 -4.09 -14.68 -3.04
N LEU A 347 -4.54 -14.32 -1.84
CA LEU A 347 -4.21 -14.98 -0.56
C LEU A 347 -5.27 -16.02 -0.21
N GLN A 348 -6.54 -15.80 -0.58
CA GLN A 348 -7.60 -16.82 -0.56
C GLN A 348 -7.42 -17.89 -1.65
N ALA A 349 -6.76 -17.58 -2.76
CA ALA A 349 -6.33 -18.50 -3.83
C ALA A 349 -4.79 -18.71 -3.83
N GLY A 350 -4.12 -18.33 -2.75
CA GLY A 350 -2.66 -18.12 -2.67
C GLY A 350 -1.82 -19.36 -2.63
N VAL A 351 -1.82 -20.05 -3.77
CA VAL A 351 -1.07 -21.28 -3.94
C VAL A 351 -0.18 -21.30 -5.17
N GLU A 352 -0.32 -20.44 -6.17
CA GLU A 352 0.70 -20.50 -7.24
C GLU A 352 2.07 -19.90 -6.83
N LEU A 353 2.14 -19.23 -5.67
CA LEU A 353 3.35 -18.54 -5.18
C LEU A 353 4.38 -19.41 -4.44
N GLN A 354 4.13 -20.71 -4.23
CA GLN A 354 5.17 -21.64 -3.76
C GLN A 354 5.66 -22.64 -4.85
N ALA A 355 4.99 -22.76 -6.00
CA ALA A 355 5.41 -23.67 -7.08
C ALA A 355 6.65 -23.13 -7.81
N VAL A 356 6.81 -21.81 -7.81
CA VAL A 356 8.05 -21.13 -8.25
C VAL A 356 9.19 -21.38 -7.26
N ARG A 357 8.93 -21.46 -5.95
CA ARG A 357 9.99 -21.74 -4.94
C ARG A 357 10.59 -23.14 -5.06
N LEU A 358 9.83 -24.13 -5.52
CA LEU A 358 10.31 -25.52 -5.65
C LEU A 358 10.96 -25.83 -7.01
N ARG A 359 10.67 -25.06 -8.08
CA ARG A 359 11.43 -25.13 -9.34
C ARG A 359 12.76 -24.37 -9.31
N TYR A 360 12.95 -23.47 -8.35
CA TYR A 360 14.14 -22.63 -8.19
C TYR A 360 15.28 -23.25 -7.34
N GLY A 361 15.27 -24.56 -7.11
CA GLY A 361 16.41 -25.26 -6.50
C GLY A 361 17.74 -25.07 -7.24
N ARG A 362 17.70 -24.78 -8.56
CA ARG A 362 18.89 -24.35 -9.33
C ARG A 362 19.35 -22.93 -8.99
N ILE A 363 18.43 -22.01 -8.77
CA ILE A 363 18.75 -20.62 -8.41
C ILE A 363 19.15 -20.51 -6.93
N ALA A 364 18.69 -21.40 -6.06
CA ALA A 364 19.25 -21.55 -4.71
C ALA A 364 20.70 -22.07 -4.74
N ALA A 365 21.04 -22.97 -5.67
CA ALA A 365 22.42 -23.42 -5.88
C ALA A 365 23.29 -22.31 -6.51
N GLU A 366 22.76 -21.54 -7.45
CA GLU A 366 23.41 -20.35 -8.03
C GLU A 366 23.60 -19.26 -6.96
N ARG A 367 22.60 -19.02 -6.11
CA ARG A 367 22.64 -18.08 -4.98
C ARG A 367 23.58 -18.55 -3.88
N ALA A 368 23.65 -19.84 -3.58
CA ALA A 368 24.64 -20.39 -2.65
C ALA A 368 26.06 -20.27 -3.22
N ARG A 369 26.23 -20.47 -4.54
CA ARG A 369 27.50 -20.27 -5.24
C ARG A 369 27.92 -18.80 -5.27
N LEU A 370 27.01 -17.88 -5.58
CA LEU A 370 27.22 -16.44 -5.58
C LEU A 370 27.41 -15.89 -4.17
N SER A 371 26.66 -16.35 -3.18
CA SER A 371 26.87 -16.02 -1.76
C SER A 371 28.22 -16.55 -1.28
N ALA A 372 28.65 -17.75 -1.68
CA ALA A 372 29.98 -18.25 -1.37
C ALA A 372 31.10 -17.44 -2.06
N GLN A 373 30.88 -16.99 -3.29
CA GLN A 373 31.79 -16.06 -3.99
C GLN A 373 31.81 -14.67 -3.33
N LEU A 374 30.66 -14.18 -2.84
CA LEU A 374 30.55 -12.93 -2.11
C LEU A 374 31.23 -13.03 -0.73
N GLU A 375 31.08 -14.16 -0.04
CA GLU A 375 31.74 -14.45 1.24
C GLU A 375 33.26 -14.60 1.06
N HIS A 376 33.70 -15.22 -0.03
CA HIS A 376 35.10 -15.32 -0.41
C HIS A 376 35.68 -13.95 -0.77
N SER A 377 34.95 -13.16 -1.55
CA SER A 377 35.31 -11.77 -1.88
C SER A 377 35.34 -10.89 -0.63
N ARG A 378 34.38 -11.06 0.30
CA ARG A 378 34.36 -10.40 1.61
C ARG A 378 35.53 -10.82 2.49
N ARG A 379 35.95 -12.09 2.47
CA ARG A 379 37.14 -12.55 3.19
C ARG A 379 38.43 -11.99 2.60
N LEU A 380 38.53 -11.89 1.28
CA LEU A 380 39.64 -11.22 0.60
C LEU A 380 39.66 -9.72 0.94
N LEU A 381 38.50 -9.05 0.91
CA LEU A 381 38.35 -7.65 1.31
C LEU A 381 38.63 -7.46 2.80
N ALA A 382 38.21 -8.38 3.67
CA ALA A 382 38.46 -8.34 5.11
C ALA A 382 39.93 -8.65 5.44
N ALA A 383 40.63 -9.42 4.61
CA ALA A 383 42.08 -9.60 4.71
C ALA A 383 42.85 -8.36 4.22
N GLU A 384 42.35 -7.67 3.19
CA GLU A 384 42.87 -6.35 2.76
C GLU A 384 42.59 -5.24 3.78
N ILE A 385 41.43 -5.25 4.43
CA ILE A 385 41.05 -4.32 5.50
C ILE A 385 41.79 -4.67 6.81
N GLY A 386 41.97 -5.96 7.12
CA GLY A 386 42.70 -6.46 8.28
C GLY A 386 44.21 -6.24 8.23
N ALA A 387 44.75 -5.77 7.10
CA ALA A 387 46.12 -5.28 6.98
C ALA A 387 46.27 -3.80 7.41
N ARG A 388 45.21 -3.13 7.87
CA ARG A 388 45.27 -1.79 8.47
C ARG A 388 45.11 -1.86 9.99
N PRO A 389 45.92 -1.14 10.78
CA PRO A 389 45.98 -1.35 12.23
C PRO A 389 44.67 -0.95 12.90
N SER A 390 44.16 -1.88 13.71
CA SER A 390 42.96 -1.77 14.53
C SER A 390 43.09 -0.72 15.63
N GLY A 391 42.14 0.20 15.66
CA GLY A 391 41.94 1.10 16.78
C GLY A 391 40.81 2.06 16.49
N LEU A 392 39.56 1.64 16.74
CA LEU A 392 38.45 2.47 17.24
C LEU A 392 37.15 1.64 17.18
N LEU A 393 36.90 0.83 18.20
CA LEU A 393 35.55 0.59 18.70
C LEU A 393 35.68 0.41 20.22
N ASP A 394 34.96 1.26 20.95
CA ASP A 394 34.74 1.33 22.41
C ASP A 394 35.39 2.53 23.13
N ASP A 395 34.80 3.71 22.97
CA ASP A 395 34.87 4.82 23.95
C ASP A 395 33.48 5.49 24.06
N PRO A 396 32.80 5.46 25.23
CA PRO A 396 31.50 6.11 25.44
C PRO A 396 31.57 7.65 25.58
N SER A 397 32.70 8.29 25.25
CA SER A 397 32.89 9.75 25.38
C SER A 397 32.98 10.53 24.06
N ALA A 398 32.70 9.92 22.90
CA ALA A 398 32.85 10.59 21.61
C ALA A 398 31.63 11.47 21.22
N ALA A 399 31.86 12.77 21.01
CA ALA A 399 31.02 13.66 20.18
C ALA A 399 31.78 14.00 18.88
N PRO A 400 31.17 14.53 17.79
CA PRO A 400 29.76 14.60 17.36
C PRO A 400 29.51 13.93 15.97
N HIS A 401 28.25 14.04 15.50
CA HIS A 401 27.67 13.69 14.19
C HIS A 401 28.61 13.66 12.95
N PRO A 402 28.32 12.79 11.95
CA PRO A 402 29.10 12.71 10.72
C PRO A 402 29.17 14.08 10.02
N SER A 403 30.37 14.42 9.57
CA SER A 403 30.74 15.70 8.97
C SER A 403 29.86 16.06 7.78
N PHE A 404 29.33 17.28 7.79
CA PHE A 404 28.73 17.93 6.63
C PHE A 404 29.76 18.07 5.51
N ASP A 405 29.63 17.26 4.46
CA ASP A 405 30.49 17.38 3.29
C ASP A 405 29.85 18.29 2.25
N ARG A 406 30.29 19.55 2.21
CA ARG A 406 29.87 20.53 1.18
C ARG A 406 30.25 20.07 -0.24
N ALA A 407 31.15 19.10 -0.40
CA ALA A 407 31.55 18.54 -1.69
C ALA A 407 30.68 17.37 -2.18
N PHE A 408 29.61 17.00 -1.45
CA PHE A 408 28.70 15.93 -1.87
C PHE A 408 28.13 16.18 -3.28
N ASP A 409 28.34 15.20 -4.16
CA ASP A 409 27.80 15.16 -5.51
C ASP A 409 26.72 14.07 -5.59
N GLY A 410 25.46 14.49 -5.66
CA GLY A 410 24.32 13.60 -5.71
C GLY A 410 24.27 12.76 -6.98
N GLU A 411 24.66 13.27 -8.15
CA GLU A 411 24.60 12.48 -9.39
C GLU A 411 25.60 11.33 -9.37
N ALA A 412 26.84 11.61 -8.96
CA ALA A 412 27.88 10.60 -8.74
C ALA A 412 27.48 9.57 -7.67
N SER A 413 26.66 9.99 -6.70
CA SER A 413 26.15 9.16 -5.61
C SER A 413 24.83 8.44 -5.95
N GLY A 414 24.36 8.51 -7.21
CA GLY A 414 23.16 7.82 -7.65
C GLY A 414 21.85 8.50 -7.24
N TYR A 415 21.84 9.82 -7.07
CA TYR A 415 20.66 10.66 -6.84
C TYR A 415 20.37 11.56 -8.04
N GLY A 416 19.13 11.98 -8.19
CA GLY A 416 18.68 12.91 -9.21
C GLY A 416 17.44 13.69 -8.79
N LEU A 417 17.18 14.80 -9.46
CA LEU A 417 16.00 15.64 -9.22
C LEU A 417 14.95 15.46 -10.31
N ARG A 418 13.69 15.45 -9.89
CA ARG A 418 12.52 15.59 -10.74
C ARG A 418 11.77 16.86 -10.34
N TYR A 419 11.14 17.51 -11.30
CA TYR A 419 10.45 18.78 -11.14
C TYR A 419 8.97 18.58 -11.43
N GLN A 420 8.12 18.84 -10.45
CA GLN A 420 6.67 18.82 -10.65
C GLN A 420 6.13 20.25 -10.68
N PRO A 421 5.30 20.62 -11.68
CA PRO A 421 4.83 22.00 -11.80
C PRO A 421 3.80 22.34 -10.70
N LEU A 422 3.96 23.54 -10.13
CA LEU A 422 2.93 24.24 -9.37
C LEU A 422 2.14 25.13 -10.32
N VAL A 423 0.81 25.02 -10.27
CA VAL A 423 -0.10 25.67 -11.21
C VAL A 423 -1.02 26.65 -10.46
N ASP A 424 -1.12 27.88 -10.97
CA ASP A 424 -2.17 28.81 -10.57
C ASP A 424 -3.52 28.25 -11.02
N LEU A 425 -4.42 27.96 -10.08
CA LEU A 425 -5.67 27.28 -10.39
C LEU A 425 -6.70 28.20 -11.06
N ALA A 426 -6.54 29.53 -11.02
CA ALA A 426 -7.44 30.45 -11.68
C ALA A 426 -7.16 30.54 -13.18
N GLU A 427 -5.88 30.58 -13.57
CA GLU A 427 -5.42 30.80 -14.93
C GLU A 427 -4.84 29.55 -15.61
N GLY A 428 -4.59 28.48 -14.86
CA GLY A 428 -3.95 27.25 -15.35
C GLY A 428 -2.47 27.46 -15.70
N ARG A 429 -1.84 28.51 -15.16
CA ARG A 429 -0.46 28.89 -15.48
C ARG A 429 0.53 28.20 -14.55
N VAL A 430 1.65 27.71 -15.09
CA VAL A 430 2.76 27.23 -14.27
C VAL A 430 3.41 28.42 -13.58
N VAL A 431 3.41 28.41 -12.24
CA VAL A 431 3.97 29.47 -11.38
C VAL A 431 5.26 29.05 -10.70
N GLY A 432 5.60 27.76 -10.73
CA GLY A 432 6.82 27.24 -10.15
C GLY A 432 6.97 25.74 -10.29
N PHE A 433 7.99 25.19 -9.65
CA PHE A 433 8.25 23.76 -9.60
C PHE A 433 8.65 23.31 -8.19
N GLU A 434 8.16 22.14 -7.79
CA GLU A 434 8.68 21.42 -6.64
C GLU A 434 9.81 20.49 -7.10
N ALA A 435 10.98 20.61 -6.47
CA ALA A 435 12.11 19.73 -6.67
C ALA A 435 12.00 18.49 -5.77
N LEU A 436 11.96 17.33 -6.41
CA LEU A 436 11.70 16.05 -5.77
C LEU A 436 12.89 15.12 -5.97
N LEU A 437 13.53 14.74 -4.86
CA LEU A 437 14.68 13.84 -4.85
C LEU A 437 14.29 12.42 -5.29
N ARG A 438 15.14 11.80 -6.12
CA ARG A 438 15.01 10.43 -6.64
C ARG A 438 16.35 9.73 -6.62
N LEU A 439 16.34 8.40 -6.67
CA LEU A 439 17.53 7.59 -6.95
C LEU A 439 17.72 7.49 -8.47
N ALA A 440 18.89 7.89 -8.98
CA ALA A 440 19.28 7.81 -10.39
C ALA A 440 19.60 6.35 -10.80
N GLY A 441 19.36 6.01 -12.08
CA GLY A 441 19.83 4.75 -12.67
C GLY A 441 18.92 3.52 -12.61
N LYS A 442 17.65 3.64 -12.20
CA LYS A 442 16.63 2.58 -12.37
C LYS A 442 15.60 2.98 -13.44
N PRO A 443 15.47 2.27 -14.57
CA PRO A 443 14.32 2.41 -15.46
C PRO A 443 13.07 2.00 -14.65
N GLY A 444 12.10 2.90 -14.51
CA GLY A 444 10.92 2.68 -13.66
C GLY A 444 11.09 3.00 -12.16
N GLY A 445 12.19 3.66 -11.76
CA GLY A 445 12.53 3.95 -10.36
C GLY A 445 11.57 4.88 -9.61
N SER A 446 10.45 4.35 -9.13
CA SER A 446 9.64 4.92 -8.04
C SER A 446 9.91 4.13 -6.75
N SER A 447 11.14 4.20 -6.21
CA SER A 447 11.25 4.04 -4.76
C SER A 447 10.55 5.24 -4.15
N ALA A 448 9.48 5.02 -3.38
CA ALA A 448 8.78 6.09 -2.69
C ALA A 448 9.83 6.89 -1.89
N PRO A 449 9.90 8.22 -2.05
CA PRO A 449 10.91 9.05 -1.38
C PRO A 449 11.05 8.76 0.12
N LEU A 450 9.93 8.39 0.76
CA LEU A 450 9.82 8.13 2.18
C LEU A 450 10.82 7.09 2.72
N GLU A 451 11.10 6.00 2.01
CA GLU A 451 11.95 4.92 2.55
C GLU A 451 13.43 5.33 2.62
N PHE A 452 13.94 5.97 1.55
CA PHE A 452 15.35 6.37 1.53
C PHE A 452 15.59 7.68 2.30
N VAL A 453 14.62 8.60 2.33
CA VAL A 453 14.72 9.81 3.17
C VAL A 453 14.85 9.45 4.65
N ARG A 454 14.04 8.50 5.15
CA ARG A 454 14.18 7.99 6.53
C ARG A 454 15.57 7.38 6.80
N ARG A 455 16.17 6.71 5.82
CA ARG A 455 17.55 6.21 5.95
C ARG A 455 18.56 7.35 6.04
N LEU A 456 18.42 8.39 5.21
CA LEU A 456 19.27 9.57 5.23
C LEU A 456 19.16 10.34 6.55
N GLU A 457 17.97 10.40 7.14
CA GLU A 457 17.73 10.99 8.47
C GLU A 457 18.34 10.15 9.59
N ALA A 458 18.23 8.82 9.52
CA ALA A 458 18.83 7.92 10.50
C ALA A 458 20.37 7.93 10.44
N SER A 459 20.96 8.12 9.26
CA SER A 459 22.41 8.23 9.08
C SER A 459 22.96 9.64 9.29
N GLY A 460 22.09 10.67 9.31
CA GLY A 460 22.48 12.08 9.33
C GLY A 460 22.98 12.62 7.98
N GLU A 461 22.99 11.79 6.92
CA GLU A 461 23.39 12.19 5.56
C GLU A 461 22.36 13.12 4.90
N ILE A 462 21.14 13.21 5.46
CA ILE A 462 20.07 14.08 4.96
C ILE A 462 20.53 15.53 4.79
N ALA A 463 21.41 16.03 5.67
CA ALA A 463 21.90 17.40 5.56
C ALA A 463 22.86 17.63 4.37
N SER A 464 23.73 16.67 4.08
CA SER A 464 24.63 16.75 2.92
C SER A 464 23.84 16.63 1.62
N VAL A 465 22.87 15.71 1.59
CA VAL A 465 21.98 15.51 0.44
C VAL A 465 21.10 16.74 0.22
N GLY A 466 20.44 17.25 1.26
CA GLY A 466 19.56 18.42 1.17
C GLY A 466 20.28 19.69 0.74
N HIS A 467 21.52 19.91 1.20
CA HIS A 467 22.36 21.00 0.69
C HIS A 467 22.67 20.84 -0.80
N TRP A 468 22.96 19.63 -1.28
CA TRP A 468 23.12 19.37 -2.71
C TRP A 468 21.82 19.60 -3.49
N VAL A 469 20.67 19.13 -2.97
CA VAL A 469 19.35 19.36 -3.58
C VAL A 469 19.08 20.86 -3.73
N LEU A 470 19.27 21.65 -2.67
CA LEU A 470 19.08 23.10 -2.70
C LEU A 470 19.96 23.76 -3.77
N ARG A 471 21.25 23.41 -3.83
CA ARG A 471 22.18 23.96 -4.84
C ARG A 471 21.75 23.61 -6.26
N GLN A 472 21.46 22.33 -6.50
CA GLN A 472 21.11 21.86 -7.83
C GLN A 472 19.78 22.45 -8.29
N ALA A 473 18.76 22.42 -7.42
CA ALA A 473 17.44 22.96 -7.73
C ALA A 473 17.46 24.47 -7.99
N CYS A 474 18.24 25.25 -7.24
CA CYS A 474 18.38 26.69 -7.50
C CYS A 474 19.03 26.97 -8.87
N ARG A 475 20.07 26.22 -9.24
CA ARG A 475 20.70 26.31 -10.57
C ARG A 475 19.72 25.94 -11.68
N ASP A 476 18.97 24.86 -11.47
CA ASP A 476 17.98 24.37 -12.43
C ASP A 476 16.83 25.36 -12.61
N LEU A 477 16.38 26.03 -11.54
CA LEU A 477 15.38 27.11 -11.65
C LEU A 477 15.90 28.31 -12.45
N VAL A 478 17.16 28.72 -12.25
CA VAL A 478 17.75 29.80 -13.07
C VAL A 478 17.78 29.42 -14.55
N ALA A 479 18.08 28.15 -14.87
CA ALA A 479 17.99 27.64 -16.23
C ALA A 479 16.55 27.68 -16.77
N LEU A 480 15.56 27.26 -15.97
CA LEU A 480 14.13 27.34 -16.31
C LEU A 480 13.65 28.78 -16.55
N GLN A 481 14.26 29.76 -15.89
CA GLN A 481 13.91 31.17 -16.04
C GLN A 481 14.54 31.85 -17.27
N ALA A 482 15.60 31.30 -17.85
CA ALA A 482 16.33 31.91 -18.96
C ALA A 482 15.45 32.15 -20.21
N ASP A 483 14.42 31.33 -20.42
CA ASP A 483 13.43 31.44 -21.51
C ASP A 483 12.06 32.00 -21.04
N ALA A 484 11.93 32.38 -19.76
CA ALA A 484 10.65 32.75 -19.15
C ALA A 484 10.50 34.27 -18.98
N SER A 485 9.44 34.84 -19.57
CA SER A 485 9.06 36.25 -19.36
C SER A 485 8.32 36.50 -18.04
N MET A 486 8.21 35.47 -17.19
CA MET A 486 7.53 35.52 -15.90
C MET A 486 8.38 34.77 -14.86
N PRO A 487 8.55 35.31 -13.65
CA PRO A 487 9.49 34.74 -12.71
C PRO A 487 8.87 33.57 -11.93
N LEU A 488 9.40 32.36 -12.15
CA LEU A 488 8.99 31.11 -11.51
C LEU A 488 9.48 31.00 -10.05
N ARG A 489 8.76 30.25 -9.22
CA ARG A 489 9.22 29.84 -7.87
C ARG A 489 9.72 28.40 -7.86
N LEU A 490 10.57 28.10 -6.89
CA LEU A 490 11.13 26.78 -6.61
C LEU A 490 10.69 26.38 -5.21
N THR A 491 10.16 25.17 -5.08
CA THR A 491 9.84 24.55 -3.80
C THR A 491 10.81 23.42 -3.51
N VAL A 492 11.40 23.40 -2.31
CA VAL A 492 12.30 22.32 -1.87
C VAL A 492 11.84 21.79 -0.51
N ASN A 493 11.74 20.47 -0.41
CA ASN A 493 11.44 19.77 0.84
C ASN A 493 12.65 19.80 1.76
N VAL A 494 12.46 20.14 3.03
CA VAL A 494 13.52 20.19 4.03
C VAL A 494 13.13 19.42 5.29
N SER A 495 14.03 18.58 5.77
CA SER A 495 13.80 17.81 6.99
C SER A 495 13.99 18.69 8.23
N ARG A 496 13.37 18.28 9.34
CA ARG A 496 13.57 18.94 10.64
C ARG A 496 15.04 18.94 11.07
N GLN A 497 15.73 17.81 10.90
CA GLN A 497 17.14 17.67 11.28
C GLN A 497 18.04 18.69 10.58
N GLU A 498 17.70 19.09 9.37
CA GLU A 498 18.41 20.15 8.65
C GLU A 498 18.18 21.52 9.27
N ILE A 499 16.93 21.87 9.57
CA ILE A 499 16.54 23.19 10.08
C ILE A 499 17.11 23.45 11.49
N GLU A 500 17.23 22.40 12.32
CA GLU A 500 17.79 22.49 13.67
C GLU A 500 19.28 22.85 13.70
N ARG A 501 19.99 22.71 12.57
CA ARG A 501 21.39 23.11 12.46
C ARG A 501 21.52 24.62 12.51
N ALA A 502 22.47 25.10 13.32
CA ALA A 502 22.67 26.54 13.55
C ALA A 502 22.98 27.30 12.24
N GLU A 503 23.66 26.66 11.30
CA GLU A 503 24.11 27.23 10.03
C GLU A 503 23.08 27.11 8.90
N PHE A 504 21.96 26.39 9.08
CA PHE A 504 21.03 26.08 7.99
C PHE A 504 20.54 27.33 7.24
N ALA A 505 20.13 28.36 7.99
CA ALA A 505 19.66 29.60 7.39
C ALA A 505 20.78 30.34 6.62
N ASP A 506 22.03 30.26 7.10
CA ASP A 506 23.18 30.81 6.37
C ASP A 506 23.46 30.04 5.09
N ASP A 507 23.45 28.71 5.17
CA ASP A 507 23.68 27.83 4.02
C ASP A 507 22.66 28.08 2.91
N VAL A 508 21.37 28.21 3.24
CA VAL A 508 20.31 28.52 2.26
C VAL A 508 20.55 29.87 1.58
N LEU A 509 20.89 30.91 2.35
CA LEU A 509 21.13 32.25 1.81
C LEU A 509 22.41 32.31 0.96
N GLU A 510 23.45 31.56 1.34
CA GLU A 510 24.68 31.40 0.56
C GLU A 510 24.38 30.73 -0.80
N VAL A 511 23.59 29.66 -0.80
CA VAL A 511 23.17 28.95 -2.02
C VAL A 511 22.37 29.86 -2.96
N LEU A 512 21.40 30.60 -2.42
CA LEU A 512 20.60 31.56 -3.18
C LEU A 512 21.46 32.66 -3.82
N ALA A 513 22.38 33.24 -3.03
CA ALA A 513 23.31 34.25 -3.51
C ALA A 513 24.24 33.70 -4.61
N ALA A 514 24.77 32.49 -4.44
CA ALA A 514 25.64 31.84 -5.42
C ALA A 514 24.90 31.50 -6.73
N ALA A 515 23.62 31.14 -6.66
CA ALA A 515 22.78 30.89 -7.84
C ALA A 515 22.27 32.18 -8.50
N GLY A 516 22.37 33.34 -7.83
CA GLY A 516 21.74 34.58 -8.27
C GLY A 516 20.21 34.56 -8.17
N LEU A 517 19.64 33.69 -7.34
CA LEU A 517 18.21 33.51 -7.19
C LEU A 517 17.69 34.42 -6.06
N PRO A 518 16.74 35.35 -6.32
CA PRO A 518 16.16 36.17 -5.26
C PRO A 518 15.47 35.29 -4.20
N PRO A 519 15.64 35.54 -2.89
CA PRO A 519 15.04 34.70 -1.84
C PRO A 519 13.53 34.50 -1.97
N ALA A 520 12.80 35.52 -2.47
CA ALA A 520 11.37 35.46 -2.76
C ALA A 520 10.96 34.45 -3.85
N ARG A 521 11.93 33.75 -4.45
CA ARG A 521 11.71 32.68 -5.44
C ARG A 521 11.90 31.28 -4.86
N LEU A 522 12.35 31.14 -3.61
CA LEU A 522 12.44 29.87 -2.93
C LEU A 522 11.32 29.75 -1.90
N ASP A 523 10.56 28.67 -1.98
CA ASP A 523 9.67 28.17 -0.95
C ASP A 523 10.31 26.91 -0.34
N LEU A 524 10.35 26.82 0.99
CA LEU A 524 10.76 25.61 1.70
C LEU A 524 9.52 24.90 2.25
N ASP A 525 9.35 23.64 1.87
CA ASP A 525 8.28 22.78 2.37
C ASP A 525 8.80 22.05 3.62
N ILE A 526 8.13 22.27 4.74
CA ILE A 526 8.43 21.66 6.04
C ILE A 526 7.31 20.66 6.38
N ASP A 527 7.70 19.48 6.83
CA ASP A 527 6.76 18.48 7.35
C ASP A 527 6.25 18.83 8.76
N GLY A 528 5.11 18.23 9.13
CA GLY A 528 4.45 18.48 10.42
C GLY A 528 5.24 18.00 11.64
N PHE A 529 4.97 18.64 12.78
CA PHE A 529 5.65 18.40 14.06
C PHE A 529 4.78 17.62 15.04
N SER A 530 5.41 16.88 15.95
CA SER A 530 4.72 15.99 16.89
C SER A 530 4.61 16.57 18.29
N ASP A 531 5.42 17.58 18.64
CA ASP A 531 5.31 18.29 19.92
C ASP A 531 5.70 19.79 19.86
N ASP A 532 5.30 20.53 20.90
CA ASP A 532 5.53 21.98 21.02
C ASP A 532 7.02 22.37 21.12
N ALA A 533 7.86 21.52 21.70
CA ALA A 533 9.29 21.79 21.86
C ALA A 533 10.00 21.73 20.49
N GLU A 534 9.59 20.80 19.63
CA GLU A 534 10.05 20.72 18.24
C GLU A 534 9.72 22.00 17.48
N VAL A 535 8.48 22.48 17.56
CA VAL A 535 8.04 23.72 16.90
C VAL A 535 8.90 24.90 17.34
N ARG A 536 9.12 25.05 18.65
CA ARG A 536 9.88 26.20 19.20
C ARG A 536 11.34 26.22 18.75
N ALA A 537 11.98 25.07 18.53
CA ALA A 537 13.35 24.99 18.06
C ALA A 537 13.53 25.59 16.64
N LEU A 538 12.48 25.53 15.82
CA LEU A 538 12.54 25.90 14.40
C LEU A 538 12.12 27.35 14.13
N ILE A 539 11.42 27.99 15.07
CA ILE A 539 10.91 29.36 14.89
C ILE A 539 12.02 30.32 14.49
N ARG A 540 13.16 30.30 15.20
CA ARG A 540 14.26 31.26 14.95
C ARG A 540 14.90 31.10 13.56
N PRO A 541 15.36 29.91 13.12
CA PRO A 541 15.94 29.75 11.79
C PRO A 541 14.91 30.06 10.68
N LEU A 542 13.65 29.63 10.83
CA LEU A 542 12.60 29.92 9.85
C LEU A 542 12.28 31.41 9.77
N GLN A 543 12.20 32.13 10.90
CA GLN A 543 11.96 33.57 10.92
C GLN A 543 13.08 34.35 10.21
N ARG A 544 14.32 33.89 10.34
CA ARG A 544 15.47 34.49 9.65
C ARG A 544 15.32 34.36 8.13
N LEU A 545 14.97 33.18 7.64
CA LEU A 545 14.73 32.93 6.21
C LEU A 545 13.54 33.75 5.68
N ARG A 546 12.44 33.81 6.44
CA ARG A 546 11.27 34.63 6.13
C ARG A 546 11.60 36.11 6.05
N SER A 547 12.44 36.61 6.95
CA SER A 547 12.91 38.01 6.94
C SER A 547 13.77 38.32 5.72
N ALA A 548 14.47 37.33 5.17
CA ALA A 548 15.21 37.46 3.91
C ALA A 548 14.31 37.35 2.67
N GLY A 549 13.05 36.92 2.84
CA GLY A 549 12.05 36.81 1.77
C GLY A 549 11.77 35.38 1.30
N VAL A 550 12.42 34.37 1.86
CA VAL A 550 12.13 32.95 1.55
C VAL A 550 10.71 32.61 1.98
N GLY A 551 9.97 31.84 1.19
CA GLY A 551 8.68 31.28 1.57
C GLY A 551 8.84 30.06 2.45
N ILE A 552 7.98 29.91 3.46
CA ILE A 552 7.88 28.69 4.26
C ILE A 552 6.46 28.13 4.10
N THR A 553 6.36 26.88 3.71
CA THR A 553 5.12 26.15 3.49
C THR A 553 5.04 25.00 4.47
N LEU A 554 3.93 24.86 5.18
CA LEU A 554 3.65 23.63 5.91
C LEU A 554 3.06 22.59 4.94
N ASP A 555 3.76 21.47 4.77
CA ASP A 555 3.29 20.35 3.95
C ASP A 555 2.32 19.42 4.72
N ASN A 556 1.55 18.63 3.98
CA ASN A 556 0.59 17.66 4.49
C ASN A 556 -0.49 18.25 5.43
N PHE A 557 -0.87 19.52 5.21
CA PHE A 557 -1.89 20.17 6.04
C PHE A 557 -3.27 19.52 5.84
N GLY A 558 -3.99 19.30 6.95
CA GLY A 558 -5.23 18.52 7.01
C GLY A 558 -5.04 17.05 7.36
N ASN A 559 -3.82 16.53 7.22
CA ASN A 559 -3.39 15.21 7.71
C ASN A 559 -2.25 15.32 8.77
N SER A 560 -1.69 16.52 8.95
CA SER A 560 -0.67 16.80 9.95
C SER A 560 -1.22 16.74 11.38
N LEU A 561 -0.45 16.17 12.32
CA LEU A 561 -0.78 16.15 13.76
C LEU A 561 -0.59 17.50 14.47
N LEU A 562 -0.18 18.55 13.75
CA LEU A 562 0.11 19.86 14.32
C LEU A 562 -1.17 20.56 14.80
N PRO A 563 -1.27 20.97 16.09
CA PRO A 563 -2.42 21.72 16.58
C PRO A 563 -2.57 23.06 15.85
N LEU A 564 -3.81 23.44 15.50
CA LEU A 564 -4.10 24.70 14.78
C LEU A 564 -3.54 25.95 15.48
N ALA A 565 -3.47 25.95 16.82
CA ALA A 565 -2.91 27.04 17.60
C ALA A 565 -1.42 27.30 17.28
N MET A 566 -0.67 26.26 16.91
CA MET A 566 0.76 26.36 16.59
C MET A 566 1.02 26.94 15.19
N LEU A 567 0.02 26.92 14.29
CA LEU A 567 0.13 27.58 12.98
C LEU A 567 0.39 29.10 13.11
N ALA A 568 -0.13 29.71 14.17
CA ALA A 568 0.04 31.13 14.42
C ALA A 568 1.44 31.50 14.95
N GLU A 569 2.19 30.54 15.52
CA GLU A 569 3.55 30.76 16.03
C GLU A 569 4.62 30.59 14.95
N LEU A 570 4.36 29.71 13.97
CA LEU A 570 5.27 29.47 12.86
C LEU A 570 5.22 30.63 11.84
N PRO A 571 6.37 31.04 11.27
CA PRO A 571 6.41 32.16 10.34
C PRO A 571 6.02 31.70 8.92
N LEU A 572 4.87 31.02 8.78
CA LEU A 572 4.42 30.44 7.52
C LEU A 572 4.05 31.53 6.49
N SER A 573 4.23 31.24 5.21
CA SER A 573 3.59 31.97 4.09
C SER A 573 2.45 31.19 3.47
N ARG A 574 2.45 29.86 3.63
CA ARG A 574 1.61 28.97 2.85
C ARG A 574 1.28 27.69 3.61
N LEU A 575 0.13 27.13 3.30
CA LEU A 575 -0.26 25.77 3.67
C LEU A 575 -0.39 24.95 2.38
N LYS A 576 0.12 23.72 2.39
CA LYS A 576 -0.07 22.77 1.30
C LYS A 576 -1.02 21.67 1.78
N ILE A 577 -2.20 21.63 1.18
CA ILE A 577 -3.26 20.67 1.53
C ILE A 577 -2.83 19.29 1.06
N ASP A 578 -2.85 18.33 1.99
CA ASP A 578 -2.48 16.94 1.73
C ASP A 578 -3.35 16.33 0.61
N ARG A 579 -2.73 15.49 -0.22
CA ARG A 579 -3.41 14.78 -1.31
C ARG A 579 -4.60 13.94 -0.85
N SER A 580 -4.57 13.38 0.36
CA SER A 580 -5.66 12.58 0.93
C SER A 580 -6.92 13.41 1.15
N VAL A 581 -6.77 14.69 1.52
CA VAL A 581 -7.90 15.62 1.67
C VAL A 581 -8.47 16.01 0.30
N VAL A 582 -7.61 16.19 -0.71
CA VAL A 582 -8.02 16.53 -2.07
C VAL A 582 -8.65 15.34 -2.81
N ALA A 583 -8.21 14.12 -2.53
CA ALA A 583 -8.69 12.90 -3.18
C ALA A 583 -10.21 12.71 -3.02
N ASN A 584 -10.75 12.99 -1.83
CA ASN A 584 -12.17 12.83 -1.51
C ASN A 584 -13.05 14.03 -1.91
N PHE A 585 -12.46 15.10 -2.44
CA PHE A 585 -13.17 16.32 -2.78
C PHE A 585 -14.09 16.13 -4.00
N GLY A 586 -15.36 16.50 -3.84
CA GLY A 586 -16.44 16.35 -4.81
C GLY A 586 -17.16 15.00 -4.75
N GLN A 587 -16.84 14.13 -3.79
CA GLN A 587 -17.50 12.83 -3.59
C GLN A 587 -18.40 12.78 -2.33
N ASP A 588 -18.12 13.61 -1.33
CA ASP A 588 -18.84 13.67 -0.05
C ASP A 588 -18.94 15.12 0.47
N ASP A 589 -20.16 15.57 0.75
CA ASP A 589 -20.46 16.91 1.28
C ASP A 589 -19.67 17.25 2.56
N ARG A 590 -19.35 16.24 3.40
CA ARG A 590 -18.56 16.45 4.63
C ARG A 590 -17.09 16.75 4.33
N HIS A 591 -16.52 16.06 3.34
CA HIS A 591 -15.14 16.30 2.91
C HIS A 591 -15.01 17.65 2.19
N ASP A 592 -16.02 18.02 1.40
CA ASP A 592 -16.09 19.34 0.78
C ASP A 592 -16.16 20.45 1.83
N ALA A 593 -16.93 20.25 2.90
CA ALA A 593 -17.00 21.19 4.03
C ALA A 593 -15.67 21.26 4.81
N LEU A 594 -14.98 20.14 5.01
CA LEU A 594 -13.67 20.11 5.65
C LEU A 594 -12.65 20.91 4.84
N LEU A 595 -12.53 20.65 3.54
CA LEU A 595 -11.63 21.36 2.65
C LEU A 595 -11.95 22.87 2.61
N ALA A 596 -13.23 23.24 2.53
CA ALA A 596 -13.65 24.63 2.60
C ALA A 596 -13.25 25.29 3.94
N SER A 597 -13.37 24.56 5.06
CA SER A 597 -12.94 25.04 6.38
C SER A 597 -11.42 25.23 6.47
N LEU A 598 -10.62 24.33 5.89
CA LEU A 598 -9.16 24.45 5.82
C LEU A 598 -8.74 25.67 4.98
N LEU A 599 -9.37 25.86 3.82
CA LEU A 599 -9.15 27.04 2.97
C LEU A 599 -9.53 28.33 3.69
N GLN A 600 -10.66 28.33 4.41
CA GLN A 600 -11.08 29.48 5.21
C GLN A 600 -10.10 29.76 6.36
N THR A 601 -9.58 28.72 7.00
CA THR A 601 -8.57 28.84 8.07
C THR A 601 -7.28 29.48 7.54
N ALA A 602 -6.78 29.00 6.41
CA ALA A 602 -5.62 29.59 5.74
C ALA A 602 -5.84 31.06 5.40
N SER A 603 -7.01 31.39 4.83
CA SER A 603 -7.40 32.77 4.52
C SER A 603 -7.44 33.66 5.77
N ASN A 604 -7.99 33.17 6.89
CA ASN A 604 -8.04 33.91 8.15
C ASN A 604 -6.64 34.20 8.71
N LEU A 605 -5.70 33.27 8.50
CA LEU A 605 -4.29 33.42 8.85
C LEU A 605 -3.48 34.19 7.80
N ARG A 606 -4.11 34.62 6.69
CA ARG A 606 -3.47 35.29 5.54
C ARG A 606 -2.34 34.46 4.92
N LEU A 607 -2.51 33.15 4.92
CA LEU A 607 -1.59 32.19 4.29
C LEU A 607 -2.07 31.87 2.88
N GLY A 608 -1.14 31.74 1.95
CA GLY A 608 -1.43 31.15 0.64
C GLY A 608 -1.79 29.68 0.78
N VAL A 609 -2.47 29.11 -0.22
CA VAL A 609 -2.79 27.69 -0.23
C VAL A 609 -2.36 27.05 -1.54
N ALA A 610 -1.69 25.91 -1.44
CA ALA A 610 -1.43 24.99 -2.53
C ALA A 610 -2.16 23.66 -2.26
N ALA A 611 -2.87 23.11 -3.24
CA ALA A 611 -3.49 21.78 -3.11
C ALA A 611 -2.64 20.71 -3.81
N ALA A 612 -2.24 19.67 -3.10
CA ALA A 612 -1.53 18.53 -3.68
C ALA A 612 -2.50 17.43 -4.16
N GLY A 613 -2.07 16.62 -5.13
CA GLY A 613 -2.84 15.46 -5.57
C GLY A 613 -4.08 15.76 -6.42
N ILE A 614 -4.06 16.84 -7.21
CA ILE A 614 -5.14 17.10 -8.18
C ILE A 614 -5.03 16.13 -9.36
N GLU A 615 -5.94 15.18 -9.44
CA GLU A 615 -5.96 14.13 -10.47
C GLU A 615 -7.13 14.28 -11.43
N LEU A 616 -8.22 14.92 -10.99
CA LEU A 616 -9.45 15.07 -11.76
C LEU A 616 -9.77 16.53 -12.09
N ALA A 617 -10.27 16.78 -13.29
CA ALA A 617 -10.73 18.13 -13.70
C ALA A 617 -11.85 18.68 -12.81
N THR A 618 -12.66 17.80 -12.19
CA THR A 618 -13.68 18.17 -11.21
C THR A 618 -13.07 18.75 -9.93
N GLN A 619 -12.01 18.12 -9.41
CA GLN A 619 -11.26 18.62 -8.25
C GLN A 619 -10.67 20.00 -8.54
N TRP A 620 -10.00 20.16 -9.68
CA TRP A 620 -9.47 21.48 -10.08
C TRP A 620 -10.57 22.55 -10.12
N ARG A 621 -11.67 22.29 -10.84
CA ARG A 621 -12.77 23.28 -10.94
C ARG A 621 -13.37 23.61 -9.58
N GLY A 622 -13.51 22.63 -8.68
CA GLY A 622 -14.05 22.87 -7.35
C GLY A 622 -13.08 23.62 -6.45
N LEU A 623 -11.79 23.28 -6.43
CA LEU A 623 -10.75 23.98 -5.68
C LEU A 623 -10.64 25.43 -6.13
N ARG A 624 -10.72 25.67 -7.45
CA ARG A 624 -10.79 27.02 -8.03
C ARG A 624 -12.03 27.78 -7.55
N ARG A 625 -13.21 27.14 -7.49
CA ARG A 625 -14.44 27.77 -6.98
C ARG A 625 -14.35 28.13 -5.50
N LEU A 626 -13.66 27.29 -4.72
CA LEU A 626 -13.40 27.53 -3.30
C LEU A 626 -12.29 28.56 -3.05
N GLY A 627 -11.69 29.11 -4.11
CA GLY A 627 -10.65 30.13 -4.01
C GLY A 627 -9.27 29.59 -3.63
N CYS A 628 -9.01 28.29 -3.83
CA CYS A 628 -7.66 27.74 -3.71
C CYS A 628 -6.76 28.38 -4.79
N GLY A 629 -5.62 28.93 -4.36
CA GLY A 629 -4.76 29.73 -5.23
C GLY A 629 -3.93 28.87 -6.19
N GLU A 630 -3.24 27.87 -5.64
CA GLU A 630 -2.29 27.05 -6.40
C GLU A 630 -2.58 25.56 -6.21
N GLY A 631 -2.07 24.73 -7.10
CA GLY A 631 -2.14 23.29 -6.93
C GLY A 631 -1.19 22.52 -7.82
N GLN A 632 -1.10 21.23 -7.52
CA GLN A 632 -0.17 20.29 -8.10
C GLN A 632 -0.83 18.91 -8.15
N GLY A 633 -0.54 18.15 -9.20
CA GLY A 633 -1.07 16.79 -9.34
C GLY A 633 -0.97 16.27 -10.76
N PHE A 634 -1.31 15.00 -10.94
CA PHE A 634 -1.13 14.29 -12.22
C PHE A 634 -2.08 14.76 -13.31
N LEU A 635 -3.14 15.51 -12.97
CA LEU A 635 -3.95 16.23 -13.95
C LEU A 635 -3.10 17.20 -14.79
N PHE A 636 -2.09 17.83 -14.17
CA PHE A 636 -1.23 18.81 -14.81
C PHE A 636 0.04 18.16 -15.37
N ALA A 637 0.82 17.51 -14.50
CA ALA A 637 1.97 16.69 -14.86
C ALA A 637 2.44 15.84 -13.68
N THR A 638 3.06 14.71 -13.99
CA THR A 638 3.88 13.95 -13.04
C THR A 638 5.21 14.66 -12.76
N PRO A 639 6.04 14.20 -11.81
CA PRO A 639 7.40 14.71 -11.65
C PRO A 639 8.30 14.42 -12.86
N LEU A 640 8.81 15.47 -13.51
CA LEU A 640 9.50 15.40 -14.79
C LEU A 640 11.02 15.60 -14.65
N PRO A 641 11.85 14.99 -15.53
CA PRO A 641 13.24 15.41 -15.67
C PRO A 641 13.33 16.88 -16.09
N LEU A 642 14.41 17.57 -15.71
CA LEU A 642 14.64 18.98 -16.05
C LEU A 642 14.47 19.29 -17.54
N ALA A 643 15.01 18.43 -18.41
CA ALA A 643 14.92 18.59 -19.86
C ALA A 643 13.47 18.64 -20.38
N VAL A 644 12.54 17.94 -19.72
CA VAL A 644 11.11 17.95 -20.06
C VAL A 644 10.41 19.14 -19.40
N ALA A 645 10.77 19.48 -18.17
CA ALA A 645 10.24 20.65 -17.47
C ALA A 645 10.52 21.96 -18.24
N LEU A 646 11.70 22.09 -18.87
CA LEU A 646 12.08 23.20 -19.74
C LEU A 646 11.18 23.37 -20.97
N GLN A 647 10.50 22.30 -21.39
CA GLN A 647 9.66 22.29 -22.59
C GLN A 647 8.16 22.39 -22.29
N LEU A 648 7.77 22.44 -21.01
CA LEU A 648 6.36 22.50 -20.64
C LEU A 648 5.68 23.76 -21.17
N PRO A 649 4.43 23.65 -21.68
CA PRO A 649 3.67 24.84 -22.02
C PRO A 649 3.36 25.62 -20.75
N ARG A 650 3.41 26.96 -20.86
CA ARG A 650 3.21 27.88 -19.72
C ARG A 650 1.81 27.82 -19.14
N VAL A 651 0.82 27.50 -19.97
CA VAL A 651 -0.56 27.25 -19.58
C VAL A 651 -0.79 25.76 -19.81
N LEU A 652 -1.08 25.02 -18.76
CA LEU A 652 -1.40 23.61 -18.87
C LEU A 652 -2.91 23.49 -19.12
N PRO A 653 -3.34 22.80 -20.21
CA PRO A 653 -4.76 22.62 -20.46
C PRO A 653 -5.40 21.79 -19.34
N ALA A 654 -6.63 22.15 -18.97
CA ALA A 654 -7.50 21.19 -18.30
C ALA A 654 -7.74 20.06 -19.26
N ALA A 655 -7.21 18.88 -18.97
CA ALA A 655 -7.58 17.67 -19.69
C ALA A 655 -9.11 17.49 -19.72
#